data_AF-A0A8H8SUQ1-F1
#
_entry.id   AF-A0A8H8SUQ1-F1
#
_cell.length_a   1.000
_cell.length_b   1.000
_cell.length_c   1.000
_cell.angle_alpha   90.00
_cell.angle_beta   90.00
_cell.angle_gamma   90.00
#
_symmetry.space_group_name_H-M   'P 1'
#
loop_
_entity.id
_entity.type
_entity.pdbx_description
1 polymer ?
#
loop_
_entity_poly.entity_id
_entity_poly.type
_entity_poly.pdbx_seq_one_letter_code
_entity_poly.pdbx_strand_id
1 'polypeptide(L)'
;MHHVNNLDLPEAARVTRFFNMDAPSDARTRPENQSRDWDAQTVGDSDPATRIASQEKSIHQLENPPSAPEPHSPHFQEGGIDGWKVVLGCALISGPSIGPYLPSFSALALANTSPRSPSRMEKYHAQHFLAGTPGATLSVIGSLQNAVRPTSLLLIHPTDISMLRLANDDSSLCVWQVRRQIMFIAAGCIVVFVGQLLAAFCTSLWSIFLTQGVLQGVGCGLLLPMVFALPSQWFSKRRGVATGFVIAGSSFGAAVPALIVQEMLSRIGFRKTLLIYSFVQGLTMLLGFLLVKVRPSASGPNKPVREIQWLDKRYLADPTFWSCWTALFFALFGYMCPFVFISVYTGEKIPAISSRLANLPIPIMSFASAIGRIGAGHVADRIGFMNAFILAITISGLSQLVLWNVAAETYAGIMVFSVVFGLTGPCFLSLVTPIAATLYGTDNLATLTGLFNIANVPDPAHIIAPVDDRLYSGFIEHLGRCIYGGIVPDPETPKDLITSSGFRKDVLHLLRDELKVPIVRWPGGNFVSAYQWQDGIGPASERPRRPELAWGSEESNLFGMDEYMTWCKEAKVEPYICLNMGTGTLTDALAWLEYANGTRNTYWANLRRKHTGRDEPYGVKLWGLGNEMYGKWQIGQLPAKEYAQKAHQWAHALKSMDPSIVLISCGEIGVSSWDYEVLQKLVPWVDYHSIHLYTSPGPDIDFKDTSLRARYERNVFGPAAAEKAIDICTGLIDLARIEQNVPKQIKIAFDEWNSWDFTKGTPENGLEQIYDLSDALAIASWMNVFIRKADKVAIACIAQSVNVISPIITTPTSHILQTIYHPYYLFAKYMRSGTAISLALTGQATPQFQGQTHPSWSQFTAGPQPYLDASAVYVEGGEGVGSVRIAVVNKHLELALGASLRFPETLVGSGKVRVAPNTTNLRLRRMGCEQTDRVQGAFVHTDDIYVREGLDGARVY
;
A
#
# COMPACT_ATOMS: atom_id res chain seq x y z
N MET A 1 6.93 -59.11 23.53
CA MET A 1 7.75 -60.25 23.05
C MET A 1 8.47 -59.76 21.80
N HIS A 2 9.65 -59.15 21.95
CA HIS A 2 10.99 -59.79 21.93
C HIS A 2 11.43 -60.09 20.48
N HIS A 3 12.62 -59.77 19.96
CA HIS A 3 13.88 -59.07 20.33
C HIS A 3 14.60 -58.88 18.96
N VAL A 4 15.17 -57.74 18.54
CA VAL A 4 16.38 -56.98 18.97
C VAL A 4 17.74 -57.63 18.60
N ASN A 5 18.61 -56.78 18.00
CA ASN A 5 20.08 -56.82 17.77
C ASN A 5 20.57 -57.27 16.37
N ASN A 6 21.55 -56.63 15.68
CA ASN A 6 22.49 -55.55 16.03
C ASN A 6 23.25 -55.03 14.76
N LEU A 7 23.60 -53.72 14.76
CA LEU A 7 24.88 -53.05 14.36
C LEU A 7 25.39 -53.18 12.88
N ASP A 8 25.87 -52.16 12.15
CA ASP A 8 26.85 -51.09 12.47
C ASP A 8 26.77 -49.84 11.53
N LEU A 9 27.32 -48.71 12.00
CA LEU A 9 27.76 -47.49 11.27
C LEU A 9 29.27 -47.28 11.60
N PRO A 10 30.14 -46.63 10.77
CA PRO A 10 30.22 -45.15 10.73
C PRO A 10 30.85 -44.43 9.49
N GLU A 11 30.61 -43.10 9.45
CA GLU A 11 31.43 -41.92 9.02
C GLU A 11 31.99 -41.63 7.58
N ALA A 12 31.45 -40.55 7.00
CA ALA A 12 32.04 -39.27 6.52
C ALA A 12 33.35 -39.13 5.69
N ALA A 13 33.21 -38.31 4.63
CA ALA A 13 34.13 -37.30 4.04
C ALA A 13 35.07 -37.66 2.86
N ARG A 14 34.81 -37.07 1.66
CA ARG A 14 35.59 -35.97 1.03
C ARG A 14 35.36 -35.82 -0.50
N VAL A 15 35.07 -34.57 -0.88
CA VAL A 15 35.63 -33.76 -2.01
C VAL A 15 35.43 -34.27 -3.45
N THR A 16 34.63 -33.52 -4.21
CA THR A 16 34.58 -33.59 -5.69
C THR A 16 35.16 -32.31 -6.30
N ARG A 17 36.34 -32.44 -6.93
CA ARG A 17 36.89 -31.55 -7.97
C ARG A 17 36.60 -32.17 -9.34
N PHE A 18 36.15 -31.40 -10.32
CA PHE A 18 36.36 -31.59 -11.77
C PHE A 18 36.15 -30.22 -12.45
N PHE A 19 37.21 -29.47 -12.81
CA PHE A 19 37.88 -29.32 -14.14
C PHE A 19 36.96 -28.68 -15.22
N ASN A 20 37.14 -27.45 -15.73
CA ASN A 20 38.26 -26.68 -16.33
C ASN A 20 38.60 -27.11 -17.79
N MET A 21 38.44 -26.19 -18.75
CA MET A 21 39.10 -26.05 -20.08
C MET A 21 38.70 -24.65 -20.61
N ASP A 22 39.57 -23.65 -20.73
CA ASP A 22 40.69 -23.37 -21.67
C ASP A 22 40.28 -22.31 -22.72
N ALA A 23 41.08 -21.24 -22.83
CA ALA A 23 40.99 -20.22 -23.88
C ALA A 23 42.40 -19.88 -24.41
N PRO A 24 42.61 -19.75 -25.73
CA PRO A 24 43.96 -19.63 -26.31
C PRO A 24 44.40 -18.18 -26.56
N SER A 25 45.72 -17.98 -26.51
CA SER A 25 46.45 -16.79 -26.92
C SER A 25 46.79 -16.82 -28.41
N ASP A 26 46.55 -15.74 -29.16
CA ASP A 26 47.46 -15.31 -30.23
C ASP A 26 47.26 -13.86 -30.70
N ALA A 27 48.31 -13.33 -31.31
CA ALA A 27 48.71 -11.93 -31.42
C ALA A 27 48.17 -11.09 -32.62
N ARG A 28 48.53 -9.78 -32.58
CA ARG A 28 48.54 -8.74 -33.67
C ARG A 28 47.17 -8.05 -33.90
N THR A 29 46.99 -6.73 -33.98
CA THR A 29 47.79 -5.57 -34.43
C THR A 29 47.16 -4.26 -33.86
N ARG A 30 47.96 -3.22 -33.60
CA ARG A 30 47.52 -1.81 -33.70
C ARG A 30 48.63 -0.98 -34.39
N PRO A 31 48.29 -0.03 -35.27
CA PRO A 31 49.27 0.71 -36.04
C PRO A 31 49.86 1.90 -35.27
N GLU A 32 51.05 2.27 -35.76
CA GLU A 32 52.00 3.27 -35.31
C GLU A 32 51.54 4.73 -35.40
N ASN A 33 52.34 5.55 -34.70
CA ASN A 33 52.80 6.91 -35.06
C ASN A 33 51.81 8.08 -34.92
N GLN A 34 52.16 9.02 -34.02
CA GLN A 34 53.02 10.13 -34.45
C GLN A 34 53.67 10.86 -33.26
N SER A 35 54.99 10.98 -33.42
CA SER A 35 55.98 11.78 -32.72
C SER A 35 55.64 13.25 -32.49
N ARG A 36 56.20 13.82 -31.41
CA ARG A 36 56.94 15.10 -31.48
C ARG A 36 57.94 15.17 -30.32
N ASP A 37 59.20 14.95 -30.67
CA ASP A 37 60.41 15.24 -29.89
C ASP A 37 60.56 16.74 -29.63
N TRP A 38 61.27 17.09 -28.56
CA TRP A 38 62.45 17.96 -28.57
C TRP A 38 63.31 17.64 -27.33
N ASP A 39 64.50 17.07 -27.59
CA ASP A 39 65.85 17.43 -27.11
C ASP A 39 65.98 18.26 -25.81
N ALA A 40 66.98 18.10 -24.96
CA ALA A 40 68.17 17.26 -24.85
C ALA A 40 68.81 17.62 -23.49
N GLN A 41 69.61 16.73 -22.91
CA GLN A 41 71.03 16.98 -22.58
C GLN A 41 71.59 15.99 -21.54
N THR A 42 72.63 15.28 -22.00
CA THR A 42 73.88 14.88 -21.32
C THR A 42 73.78 14.02 -20.06
N VAL A 43 74.01 12.69 -20.14
CA VAL A 43 75.30 11.96 -20.21
C VAL A 43 76.06 11.94 -18.87
N GLY A 44 76.21 10.74 -18.34
CA GLY A 44 77.09 10.38 -17.23
C GLY A 44 77.02 8.88 -16.94
N ASP A 45 77.97 8.14 -17.50
CA ASP A 45 78.12 6.68 -17.42
C ASP A 45 78.32 6.12 -16.00
N SER A 46 77.58 5.04 -15.68
CA SER A 46 78.07 3.94 -14.82
C SER A 46 77.20 2.66 -14.95
N ASP A 47 77.81 1.61 -15.51
CA ASP A 47 77.65 0.13 -15.39
C ASP A 47 76.29 -0.53 -14.96
N PRO A 48 75.71 -1.50 -15.72
CA PRO A 48 74.41 -2.14 -15.43
C PRO A 48 74.34 -3.01 -14.16
N ALA A 49 75.45 -3.30 -13.47
CA ALA A 49 75.45 -4.11 -12.25
C ALA A 49 74.85 -3.39 -11.03
N THR A 50 74.67 -2.06 -11.06
CA THR A 50 74.05 -1.28 -9.98
C THR A 50 72.53 -1.13 -10.10
N ARG A 51 71.90 -1.53 -11.22
CA ARG A 51 70.43 -1.47 -11.38
C ARG A 51 69.69 -2.66 -10.76
N ILE A 52 70.36 -3.80 -10.54
CA ILE A 52 69.72 -4.97 -9.93
C ILE A 52 69.69 -4.86 -8.39
N ALA A 53 70.69 -4.21 -7.76
CA ALA A 53 70.65 -3.93 -6.32
C ALA A 53 69.77 -2.72 -5.93
N SER A 54 69.47 -1.80 -6.88
CA SER A 54 68.61 -0.63 -6.61
C SER A 54 67.12 -0.91 -6.76
N GLN A 55 66.71 -1.98 -7.47
CA GLN A 55 65.31 -2.41 -7.51
C GLN A 55 64.90 -3.26 -6.30
N GLU A 56 65.83 -3.99 -5.66
CA GLU A 56 65.54 -4.74 -4.42
C GLU A 56 65.37 -3.83 -3.17
N LYS A 57 65.95 -2.62 -3.14
CA LYS A 57 65.67 -1.64 -2.06
C LYS A 57 64.41 -0.80 -2.26
N SER A 58 63.90 -0.70 -3.49
CA SER A 58 62.69 0.08 -3.81
C SER A 58 61.39 -0.68 -3.51
N ILE A 59 61.41 -2.01 -3.43
CA ILE A 59 60.21 -2.81 -3.08
C ILE A 59 60.08 -2.95 -1.56
N HIS A 60 61.18 -2.93 -0.79
CA HIS A 60 61.14 -2.99 0.68
C HIS A 60 60.95 -1.64 1.40
N GLN A 61 61.05 -0.48 0.73
CA GLN A 61 60.77 0.84 1.33
C GLN A 61 59.35 1.36 1.10
N LEU A 62 58.49 0.60 0.41
CA LEU A 62 57.05 0.91 0.29
C LEU A 62 56.18 0.21 1.34
N GLU A 63 56.75 -0.68 2.15
CA GLU A 63 56.02 -1.41 3.21
C GLU A 63 56.24 -0.88 4.63
N ASN A 64 57.19 0.03 4.89
CA ASN A 64 57.31 0.74 6.18
C ASN A 64 58.08 2.07 6.01
N PRO A 65 57.42 3.24 6.03
CA PRO A 65 58.15 4.50 6.10
C PRO A 65 58.88 4.61 7.46
N PRO A 66 60.10 5.19 7.51
CA PRO A 66 60.74 5.51 8.78
C PRO A 66 59.82 6.41 9.58
N SER A 67 59.66 6.13 10.86
CA SER A 67 58.91 6.97 11.78
C SER A 67 59.43 8.41 11.65
N ALA A 68 58.64 9.26 11.00
CA ALA A 68 58.71 10.70 11.23
C ALA A 68 58.74 10.87 12.76
N PRO A 69 59.56 11.80 13.31
CA PRO A 69 59.47 12.08 14.74
C PRO A 69 58.00 12.30 15.01
N GLU A 70 57.42 11.45 15.89
CA GLU A 70 55.99 11.54 16.20
C GLU A 70 55.71 13.02 16.39
N PRO A 71 54.82 13.65 15.59
CA PRO A 71 54.47 15.03 15.82
C PRO A 71 53.70 14.99 17.12
N HIS A 72 54.41 15.08 18.27
CA HIS A 72 53.96 14.69 19.61
C HIS A 72 52.45 14.55 19.61
N SER A 73 51.94 13.37 19.23
CA SER A 73 50.50 13.23 19.08
C SER A 73 50.02 13.54 20.48
N PRO A 74 49.17 14.56 20.70
CA PRO A 74 48.74 14.87 22.05
C PRO A 74 48.17 13.56 22.58
N HIS A 75 48.90 12.92 23.51
CA HIS A 75 48.72 11.51 23.84
C HIS A 75 47.23 11.25 23.86
N PHE A 76 46.71 10.42 22.94
CA PHE A 76 45.29 10.09 22.95
C PHE A 76 45.06 9.30 24.22
N GLN A 77 44.81 10.02 25.32
CA GLN A 77 44.56 9.43 26.61
C GLN A 77 43.20 8.78 26.45
N GLU A 78 43.23 7.47 26.28
CA GLU A 78 42.05 6.67 26.10
C GLU A 78 41.34 6.60 27.44
N GLY A 79 40.06 7.01 27.46
CA GLY A 79 39.15 6.65 28.54
C GLY A 79 39.70 6.79 29.96
N GLY A 80 39.76 8.01 30.48
CA GLY A 80 39.89 8.26 31.92
C GLY A 80 38.53 8.28 32.65
N ILE A 81 38.54 8.70 33.91
CA ILE A 81 37.32 8.94 34.70
C ILE A 81 36.37 9.89 33.95
N ASP A 82 36.90 10.91 33.28
CA ASP A 82 36.10 11.84 32.48
C ASP A 82 35.44 11.18 31.26
N GLY A 83 36.12 10.27 30.54
CA GLY A 83 35.53 9.56 29.40
C GLY A 83 34.37 8.66 29.82
N TRP A 84 34.50 7.96 30.96
CA TRP A 84 33.43 7.13 31.50
C TRP A 84 32.28 7.95 32.11
N LYS A 85 32.56 9.15 32.65
CA LYS A 85 31.51 10.12 33.00
C LYS A 85 30.70 10.52 31.77
N VAL A 86 31.34 10.79 30.63
CA VAL A 86 30.63 11.10 29.38
C VAL A 86 29.78 9.92 28.91
N VAL A 87 30.30 8.69 28.98
CA VAL A 87 29.53 7.47 28.67
C VAL A 87 28.32 7.31 29.57
N LEU A 88 28.49 7.47 30.89
CA LEU A 88 27.39 7.42 31.85
C LEU A 88 26.37 8.54 31.59
N GLY A 89 26.84 9.76 31.31
CA GLY A 89 26.00 10.90 30.98
C GLY A 89 25.17 10.67 29.73
N CYS A 90 25.79 10.16 28.68
CA CYS A 90 25.13 9.79 27.43
C CYS A 90 24.12 8.66 27.63
N ALA A 91 24.40 7.66 28.48
CA ALA A 91 23.47 6.58 28.81
C ALA A 91 22.24 7.08 29.59
N LEU A 92 22.43 8.00 30.54
CA LEU A 92 21.35 8.65 31.30
C LEU A 92 20.48 9.56 30.42
N ILE A 93 21.03 10.11 29.34
CA ILE A 93 20.27 10.88 28.36
C ILE A 93 19.54 9.95 27.37
N SER A 94 20.20 8.90 26.87
CA SER A 94 19.63 7.99 25.86
C SER A 94 18.47 7.16 26.39
N GLY A 95 18.51 6.77 27.67
CA GLY A 95 17.51 5.94 28.32
C GLY A 95 16.11 6.53 28.25
N PRO A 96 15.87 7.69 28.87
CA PRO A 96 14.58 8.36 28.87
C PRO A 96 14.15 8.89 27.49
N SER A 97 15.08 9.04 26.53
CA SER A 97 14.79 9.61 25.19
C SER A 97 14.35 8.57 24.16
N ILE A 98 14.70 7.30 24.33
CA ILE A 98 14.41 6.22 23.36
C ILE A 98 13.55 5.12 23.98
N GLY A 99 13.91 4.70 25.19
CA GLY A 99 13.34 3.53 25.84
C GLY A 99 11.82 3.53 26.02
N PRO A 100 11.17 4.63 26.43
CA PRO A 100 9.75 4.60 26.77
C PRO A 100 8.82 4.39 25.57
N TYR A 101 9.34 4.61 24.35
CA TYR A 101 8.55 4.70 23.12
C TYR A 101 8.74 3.49 22.19
N LEU A 102 9.84 2.75 22.35
CA LEU A 102 10.15 1.51 21.60
C LEU A 102 9.10 0.38 21.83
N PRO A 103 8.54 0.21 23.04
CA PRO A 103 7.45 -0.74 23.29
C PRO A 103 6.06 -0.09 23.39
N SER A 104 5.98 1.22 23.63
CA SER A 104 4.70 1.89 23.94
C SER A 104 3.99 2.50 22.73
N PHE A 105 4.67 2.75 21.60
CA PHE A 105 4.01 3.32 20.41
C PHE A 105 4.60 2.85 19.06
N SER A 106 5.81 2.27 19.02
CA SER A 106 6.43 1.78 17.76
C SER A 106 6.09 0.33 17.39
N ALA A 107 5.04 -0.26 17.96
CA ALA A 107 4.49 -1.53 17.47
C ALA A 107 3.69 -1.34 16.17
N LEU A 108 4.20 -0.51 15.25
CA LEU A 108 3.38 0.23 14.31
C LEU A 108 3.92 0.31 12.89
N ALA A 109 3.93 -0.84 12.23
CA ALA A 109 3.89 -0.92 10.77
C ALA A 109 3.40 -2.30 10.26
N LEU A 110 3.41 -3.35 11.10
CA LEU A 110 3.07 -4.71 10.66
C LEU A 110 1.94 -5.39 11.46
N ALA A 111 1.37 -4.76 12.48
CA ALA A 111 0.30 -5.35 13.30
C ALA A 111 -1.12 -5.18 12.72
N ASN A 112 -1.27 -5.07 11.39
CA ASN A 112 -2.58 -4.98 10.73
C ASN A 112 -3.27 -6.34 10.52
N THR A 113 -2.79 -7.43 11.14
CA THR A 113 -3.34 -8.78 10.98
C THR A 113 -3.89 -9.42 12.26
N SER A 114 -3.89 -8.76 13.44
CA SER A 114 -4.53 -9.33 14.65
C SER A 114 -5.14 -8.27 15.60
N PRO A 115 -6.44 -8.34 15.96
CA PRO A 115 -7.15 -7.31 16.74
C PRO A 115 -6.79 -7.20 18.24
N ARG A 116 -5.78 -7.90 18.77
CA ARG A 116 -5.76 -8.26 20.21
C ARG A 116 -4.72 -7.65 21.14
N SER A 117 -3.84 -6.72 20.74
CA SER A 117 -2.95 -6.08 21.74
C SER A 117 -2.46 -4.67 21.41
N PRO A 118 -3.27 -3.61 21.61
CA PRO A 118 -2.75 -2.24 21.72
C PRO A 118 -1.83 -2.10 22.95
N SER A 119 -0.85 -1.20 22.89
CA SER A 119 0.06 -0.93 24.02
C SER A 119 -0.71 -0.44 25.25
N ARG A 120 -0.13 -0.54 26.46
CA ARG A 120 -0.83 -0.26 27.73
C ARG A 120 -1.25 1.21 27.88
N MET A 121 -0.41 2.14 27.40
CA MET A 121 -0.74 3.56 27.35
C MET A 121 -1.81 3.83 26.30
N GLU A 122 -1.71 3.26 25.09
CA GLU A 122 -2.75 3.40 24.05
C GLU A 122 -4.10 2.83 24.49
N LYS A 123 -4.11 1.68 25.16
CA LYS A 123 -5.34 1.08 25.69
C LYS A 123 -5.96 1.96 26.77
N TYR A 124 -5.15 2.55 27.66
CA TYR A 124 -5.64 3.51 28.64
C TYR A 124 -6.14 4.81 27.98
N HIS A 125 -5.40 5.35 27.01
CA HIS A 125 -5.80 6.50 26.19
C HIS A 125 -7.13 6.21 25.49
N ALA A 126 -7.26 5.09 24.79
CA ALA A 126 -8.46 4.69 24.06
C ALA A 126 -9.66 4.35 24.96
N GLN A 127 -9.45 4.03 26.24
CA GLN A 127 -10.52 3.65 27.17
C GLN A 127 -10.96 4.76 28.13
N HIS A 128 -10.07 5.67 28.55
CA HIS A 128 -10.35 6.61 29.65
C HIS A 128 -10.16 8.10 29.29
N PHE A 129 -9.32 8.43 28.31
CA PHE A 129 -8.93 9.82 28.05
C PHE A 129 -9.29 10.32 26.64
N LEU A 130 -9.12 9.45 25.65
CA LEU A 130 -9.43 9.62 24.23
C LEU A 130 -10.38 8.49 23.80
N ALA A 131 -11.45 8.30 24.57
CA ALA A 131 -12.44 7.25 24.35
C ALA A 131 -12.92 7.25 22.88
N GLY A 132 -12.78 6.10 22.21
CA GLY A 132 -13.16 5.93 20.79
C GLY A 132 -12.10 6.32 19.74
N THR A 133 -10.87 6.66 20.15
CA THR A 133 -9.73 6.85 19.23
C THR A 133 -9.12 5.48 18.86
N PRO A 134 -9.06 5.10 17.58
CA PRO A 134 -8.46 3.84 17.16
C PRO A 134 -7.01 3.72 17.63
N GLY A 135 -6.59 2.51 18.03
CA GLY A 135 -5.20 2.23 18.40
C GLY A 135 -4.22 2.68 17.32
N ALA A 136 -4.58 2.48 16.04
CA ALA A 136 -3.85 2.92 14.85
C ALA A 136 -3.79 4.45 14.62
N THR A 137 -4.50 5.26 15.40
CA THR A 137 -4.33 6.72 15.40
C THR A 137 -3.37 7.17 16.50
N LEU A 138 -3.34 6.46 17.64
CA LEU A 138 -2.48 6.80 18.78
C LEU A 138 -1.01 6.50 18.47
N SER A 139 -0.67 5.28 18.12
CA SER A 139 0.14 4.87 16.99
C SER A 139 0.88 5.95 16.18
N VAL A 140 0.15 6.83 15.49
CA VAL A 140 0.73 7.85 14.60
C VAL A 140 1.58 8.84 15.40
N ILE A 141 1.35 9.00 16.72
CA ILE A 141 2.19 9.80 17.61
C ILE A 141 3.62 9.24 17.59
N GLY A 142 3.77 7.92 17.73
CA GLY A 142 5.07 7.24 17.67
C GLY A 142 5.70 7.30 16.28
N SER A 143 4.91 7.13 15.22
CA SER A 143 5.40 7.24 13.83
C SER A 143 5.83 8.66 13.47
N LEU A 144 5.06 9.67 13.87
CA LEU A 144 5.38 11.08 13.68
C LEU A 144 6.65 11.45 14.46
N GLN A 145 6.78 10.97 15.70
CA GLN A 145 8.02 11.11 16.47
C GLN A 145 9.22 10.47 15.77
N ASN A 146 9.06 9.29 15.19
CA ASN A 146 10.10 8.61 14.41
C ASN A 146 10.41 9.29 13.07
N ALA A 147 9.43 9.93 12.41
CA ALA A 147 9.59 10.65 11.14
C ALA A 147 10.20 12.06 11.32
N VAL A 148 9.87 12.74 12.43
CA VAL A 148 10.38 14.08 12.77
C VAL A 148 11.82 14.01 13.32
N ARG A 149 12.19 12.90 13.97
CA ARG A 149 13.53 12.66 14.52
C ARG A 149 14.66 12.79 13.47
N PRO A 150 14.59 12.18 12.27
CA PRO A 150 15.64 12.34 11.25
C PRO A 150 15.57 13.67 10.50
N THR A 151 14.39 14.29 10.35
CA THR A 151 14.25 15.58 9.64
C THR A 151 14.73 16.78 10.44
N SER A 152 14.68 16.71 11.78
CA SER A 152 15.22 17.75 12.67
C SER A 152 16.74 17.87 12.64
N LEU A 153 17.46 16.91 12.04
CA LEU A 153 18.87 17.05 11.67
C LEU A 153 19.10 18.16 10.63
N LEU A 154 18.13 18.43 9.77
CA LEU A 154 18.20 19.49 8.75
C LEU A 154 18.04 20.89 9.37
N LEU A 155 17.46 21.00 10.57
CA LEU A 155 17.26 22.26 11.30
C LEU A 155 18.53 22.77 12.01
N ILE A 156 19.57 21.95 12.09
CA ILE A 156 20.87 22.32 12.67
C ILE A 156 21.60 23.37 11.80
N HIS A 157 21.23 23.50 10.52
CA HIS A 157 21.96 24.26 9.51
C HIS A 157 21.66 25.78 9.41
N PRO A 158 20.39 26.26 9.44
CA PRO A 158 20.10 27.69 9.27
C PRO A 158 20.61 28.57 10.43
N THR A 159 20.68 28.01 11.64
CA THR A 159 21.26 28.65 12.82
C THR A 159 22.78 28.78 12.73
N ASP A 160 23.45 27.84 12.05
CA ASP A 160 24.90 27.86 11.83
C ASP A 160 25.30 29.03 10.91
N ILE A 161 24.58 29.30 9.81
CA ILE A 161 24.87 30.45 8.92
C ILE A 161 24.73 31.78 9.65
N SER A 162 23.71 31.91 10.49
CA SER A 162 23.39 33.15 11.20
C SER A 162 24.43 33.47 12.29
N MET A 163 24.97 32.43 12.94
CA MET A 163 25.93 32.54 14.04
C MET A 163 27.40 32.57 13.56
N LEU A 164 27.72 31.94 12.42
CA LEU A 164 29.04 32.05 11.78
C LEU A 164 29.34 33.47 11.32
N ARG A 165 28.32 34.25 10.94
CA ARG A 165 28.47 35.69 10.64
C ARG A 165 28.83 36.54 11.86
N LEU A 166 28.69 36.01 13.07
CA LEU A 166 28.97 36.71 14.34
C LEU A 166 30.31 36.30 14.97
N ALA A 167 30.90 35.17 14.58
CA ALA A 167 32.16 34.65 15.13
C ALA A 167 33.33 34.99 14.20
N ASN A 168 34.02 36.10 14.49
CA ASN A 168 35.01 36.71 13.61
C ASN A 168 36.48 36.26 13.84
N ASP A 169 36.75 35.17 14.59
CA ASP A 169 38.12 34.84 15.03
C ASP A 169 38.42 33.31 15.15
N ASP A 170 39.62 32.86 14.74
CA ASP A 170 39.98 31.42 14.57
C ASP A 170 40.05 30.62 15.87
N SER A 171 40.44 31.26 16.99
CA SER A 171 40.44 30.62 18.32
C SER A 171 39.02 30.40 18.87
N SER A 172 38.06 31.19 18.41
CA SER A 172 36.65 31.13 18.82
C SER A 172 35.88 29.99 18.14
N LEU A 173 36.36 29.49 16.99
CA LEU A 173 35.71 28.46 16.17
C LEU A 173 35.82 27.04 16.76
N CYS A 174 36.96 26.66 17.36
CA CYS A 174 37.11 25.37 18.05
C CYS A 174 36.26 25.32 19.33
N VAL A 175 36.27 26.43 20.09
CA VAL A 175 35.40 26.63 21.25
C VAL A 175 33.93 26.62 20.82
N TRP A 176 33.60 27.16 19.65
CA TRP A 176 32.26 27.17 19.09
C TRP A 176 31.77 25.78 18.68
N GLN A 177 32.59 24.94 18.03
CA GLN A 177 32.20 23.56 17.69
C GLN A 177 31.87 22.73 18.93
N VAL A 178 32.65 22.88 20.01
CA VAL A 178 32.39 22.24 21.31
C VAL A 178 31.12 22.80 21.97
N ARG A 179 30.97 24.13 22.00
CA ARG A 179 29.76 24.80 22.55
C ARG A 179 28.50 24.41 21.77
N ARG A 180 28.59 24.24 20.45
CA ARG A 180 27.51 23.84 19.55
C ARG A 180 26.94 22.47 19.92
N GLN A 181 27.79 21.46 20.10
CA GLN A 181 27.31 20.12 20.46
C GLN A 181 26.60 20.12 21.81
N ILE A 182 27.14 20.84 22.79
CA ILE A 182 26.55 20.97 24.13
C ILE A 182 25.22 21.72 24.07
N MET A 183 25.11 22.78 23.26
CA MET A 183 23.88 23.54 23.06
C MET A 183 22.76 22.68 22.44
N PHE A 184 23.07 21.85 21.43
CA PHE A 184 22.07 20.95 20.84
C PHE A 184 21.60 19.87 21.80
N ILE A 185 22.50 19.31 22.62
CA ILE A 185 22.13 18.35 23.66
C ILE A 185 21.25 19.03 24.72
N ALA A 186 21.60 20.24 25.16
CA ALA A 186 20.80 21.00 26.12
C ALA A 186 19.41 21.33 25.56
N ALA A 187 19.35 21.86 24.33
CA ALA A 187 18.10 22.17 23.65
C ALA A 187 17.22 20.92 23.47
N GLY A 188 17.81 19.82 23.01
CA GLY A 188 17.09 18.55 22.88
C GLY A 188 16.56 18.03 24.22
N CYS A 189 17.34 18.12 25.31
CA CYS A 189 16.89 17.73 26.64
C CYS A 189 15.70 18.57 27.13
N ILE A 190 15.75 19.89 26.93
CA ILE A 190 14.67 20.81 27.30
C ILE A 190 13.42 20.51 26.48
N VAL A 191 13.56 20.33 25.16
CA VAL A 191 12.43 20.08 24.26
C VAL A 191 11.75 18.73 24.56
N VAL A 192 12.52 17.66 24.85
CA VAL A 192 11.96 16.37 25.28
C VAL A 192 11.22 16.50 26.61
N PHE A 193 11.82 17.17 27.60
CA PHE A 193 11.18 17.40 28.91
C PHE A 193 9.89 18.20 28.79
N VAL A 194 9.92 19.32 28.06
CA VAL A 194 8.75 20.19 27.83
C VAL A 194 7.68 19.43 27.06
N GLY A 195 8.05 18.67 26.03
CA GLY A 195 7.12 17.83 25.27
C GLY A 195 6.41 16.80 26.16
N GLN A 196 7.14 16.12 27.06
CA GLN A 196 6.52 15.15 27.98
C GLN A 196 5.71 15.82 29.11
N LEU A 197 6.17 16.97 29.62
CA LEU A 197 5.47 17.72 30.66
C LEU A 197 4.15 18.27 30.14
N LEU A 198 4.15 18.90 28.95
CA LEU A 198 2.95 19.43 28.31
C LEU A 198 1.94 18.33 27.97
N ALA A 199 2.42 17.13 27.61
CA ALA A 199 1.56 15.97 27.37
C ALA A 199 0.68 15.62 28.59
N ALA A 200 1.14 15.91 29.82
CA ALA A 200 0.36 15.67 31.03
C ALA A 200 -0.86 16.61 31.17
N PHE A 201 -0.87 17.74 30.46
CA PHE A 201 -1.95 18.73 30.47
C PHE A 201 -2.79 18.69 29.19
N CYS A 202 -2.37 17.91 28.19
CA CYS A 202 -3.09 17.78 26.94
C CYS A 202 -4.41 17.05 27.17
N THR A 203 -5.54 17.65 26.81
CA THR A 203 -6.89 17.06 26.87
C THR A 203 -7.44 16.66 25.51
N SER A 204 -6.66 16.88 24.45
CA SER A 204 -7.07 16.65 23.07
C SER A 204 -6.01 15.85 22.31
N LEU A 205 -6.43 15.09 21.32
CA LEU A 205 -5.53 14.25 20.52
C LEU A 205 -4.48 15.08 19.75
N TRP A 206 -4.85 16.24 19.19
CA TRP A 206 -3.90 17.10 18.46
C TRP A 206 -2.80 17.66 19.37
N SER A 207 -3.13 17.98 20.62
CA SER A 207 -2.14 18.52 21.56
C SER A 207 -1.17 17.42 22.01
N ILE A 208 -1.62 16.17 22.08
CA ILE A 208 -0.74 15.00 22.27
C ILE A 208 0.13 14.75 21.03
N PHE A 209 -0.39 14.86 19.81
CA PHE A 209 0.43 14.80 18.58
C PHE A 209 1.52 15.84 18.53
N LEU A 210 1.20 17.09 18.91
CA LEU A 210 2.17 18.17 18.93
C LEU A 210 3.22 17.95 20.03
N THR A 211 2.81 17.51 21.22
CA THR A 211 3.71 17.38 22.38
C THR A 211 4.54 16.10 22.36
N GLN A 212 3.93 14.95 22.10
CA GLN A 212 4.61 13.64 22.09
C GLN A 212 5.08 13.19 20.71
N GLY A 213 4.44 13.64 19.62
CA GLY A 213 4.85 13.35 18.25
C GLY A 213 5.92 14.33 17.77
N VAL A 214 5.53 15.60 17.60
CA VAL A 214 6.40 16.62 17.00
C VAL A 214 7.48 17.11 17.95
N LEU A 215 7.11 17.67 19.12
CA LEU A 215 8.08 18.28 20.04
C LEU A 215 9.09 17.24 20.53
N GLN A 216 8.65 16.08 21.00
CA GLN A 216 9.59 15.02 21.36
C GLN A 216 10.36 14.46 20.15
N GLY A 217 9.77 14.41 18.95
CA GLY A 217 10.48 14.02 17.73
C GLY A 217 11.64 14.97 17.44
N VAL A 218 11.39 16.28 17.48
CA VAL A 218 12.41 17.34 17.33
C VAL A 218 13.46 17.22 18.43
N GLY A 219 13.03 17.12 19.69
CA GLY A 219 13.95 16.99 20.83
C GLY A 219 14.88 15.79 20.67
N CYS A 220 14.33 14.61 20.37
CA CYS A 220 15.11 13.39 20.16
C CYS A 220 16.04 13.49 18.94
N GLY A 221 15.63 14.15 17.85
CA GLY A 221 16.45 14.33 16.66
C GLY A 221 17.63 15.29 16.87
N LEU A 222 17.46 16.32 17.69
CA LEU A 222 18.55 17.22 18.09
C LEU A 222 19.57 16.54 19.01
N LEU A 223 19.14 15.61 19.88
CA LEU A 223 20.02 15.03 20.92
C LEU A 223 20.66 13.68 20.54
N LEU A 224 19.94 12.76 19.89
CA LEU A 224 20.38 11.35 19.78
C LEU A 224 21.63 11.14 18.91
N PRO A 225 21.77 11.76 17.73
CA PRO A 225 22.98 11.64 16.91
C PRO A 225 24.22 12.14 17.64
N MET A 226 24.06 13.17 18.48
CA MET A 226 25.14 13.76 19.27
C MET A 226 25.57 12.82 20.40
N VAL A 227 24.59 12.32 21.17
CA VAL A 227 24.80 11.41 22.29
C VAL A 227 25.40 10.08 21.85
N PHE A 228 25.04 9.58 20.66
CA PHE A 228 25.60 8.33 20.11
C PHE A 228 27.02 8.49 19.56
N ALA A 229 27.33 9.64 18.97
CA ALA A 229 28.66 9.89 18.40
C ALA A 229 29.72 10.25 19.46
N LEU A 230 29.32 10.85 20.58
CA LEU A 230 30.24 11.36 21.61
C LEU A 230 31.21 10.30 22.19
N PRO A 231 30.77 9.11 22.61
CA PRO A 231 31.67 8.09 23.17
C PRO A 231 32.79 7.69 22.21
N SER A 232 32.51 7.63 20.91
CA SER A 232 33.50 7.25 19.88
C SER A 232 34.63 8.26 19.72
N GLN A 233 34.46 9.49 20.22
CA GLN A 233 35.50 10.52 20.25
C GLN A 233 36.46 10.33 21.46
N TRP A 234 35.98 9.71 22.54
CA TRP A 234 36.75 9.51 23.77
C TRP A 234 37.49 8.17 23.82
N PHE A 235 37.02 7.17 23.07
CA PHE A 235 37.53 5.80 23.07
C PHE A 235 37.93 5.34 21.66
N SER A 236 39.10 4.70 21.56
CA SER A 236 39.61 4.10 20.32
C SER A 236 39.70 2.57 20.41
N LYS A 237 40.26 1.99 21.49
CA LYS A 237 40.35 0.53 21.69
C LYS A 237 39.11 -0.06 22.35
N ARG A 238 38.43 0.70 23.22
CA ARG A 238 37.17 0.29 23.91
C ARG A 238 35.92 0.96 23.34
N ARG A 239 35.95 1.30 22.05
CA ARG A 239 34.92 2.12 21.40
C ARG A 239 33.57 1.42 21.40
N GLY A 240 33.53 0.14 21.08
CA GLY A 240 32.34 -0.70 21.08
C GLY A 240 31.72 -0.85 22.46
N VAL A 241 32.51 -1.09 23.50
CA VAL A 241 31.98 -1.14 24.88
C VAL A 241 31.37 0.21 25.28
N ALA A 242 32.04 1.32 24.96
CA ALA A 242 31.58 2.66 25.30
C ALA A 242 30.25 3.02 24.60
N THR A 243 30.14 2.79 23.28
CA THR A 243 28.88 3.01 22.55
C THR A 243 27.80 2.02 22.95
N GLY A 244 28.18 0.76 23.21
CA GLY A 244 27.30 -0.29 23.72
C GLY A 244 26.65 0.09 25.05
N PHE A 245 27.42 0.68 25.98
CA PHE A 245 26.90 1.15 27.27
C PHE A 245 25.93 2.34 27.12
N VAL A 246 26.25 3.30 26.25
CA VAL A 246 25.35 4.42 25.94
C VAL A 246 24.03 3.93 25.36
N ILE A 247 24.08 2.99 24.42
CA ILE A 247 22.88 2.52 23.73
C ILE A 247 22.11 1.52 24.59
N ALA A 248 22.76 0.78 25.50
CA ALA A 248 22.12 -0.02 26.55
C ALA A 248 21.23 0.83 27.49
N GLY A 249 21.56 2.12 27.68
CA GLY A 249 20.71 3.08 28.40
C GLY A 249 19.27 3.08 27.88
N SER A 250 19.08 3.06 26.55
CA SER A 250 17.75 2.98 25.92
C SER A 250 16.99 1.69 26.22
N SER A 251 17.70 0.57 26.35
CA SER A 251 17.09 -0.74 26.70
C SER A 251 16.60 -0.77 28.15
N PHE A 252 17.36 -0.18 29.09
CA PHE A 252 16.89 0.04 30.47
C PHE A 252 15.72 1.01 30.53
N GLY A 253 15.80 2.10 29.75
CA GLY A 253 14.71 3.08 29.61
C GLY A 253 13.42 2.49 29.01
N ALA A 254 13.49 1.34 28.34
CA ALA A 254 12.31 0.61 27.85
C ALA A 254 11.76 -0.36 28.88
N ALA A 255 12.66 -1.09 29.55
CA ALA A 255 12.28 -2.12 30.50
C ALA A 255 11.63 -1.56 31.78
N VAL A 256 12.20 -0.49 32.35
CA VAL A 256 11.76 0.07 33.65
C VAL A 256 10.36 0.70 33.57
N PRO A 257 10.03 1.57 32.59
CA PRO A 257 8.68 2.11 32.46
C PRO A 257 7.63 1.05 32.14
N ALA A 258 7.98 0.01 31.38
CA ALA A 258 7.06 -1.10 31.06
C ALA A 258 6.57 -1.84 32.32
N LEU A 259 7.35 -1.85 33.40
CA LEU A 259 6.99 -2.47 34.68
C LEU A 259 6.22 -1.52 35.61
N ILE A 260 6.56 -0.23 35.64
CA ILE A 260 6.09 0.71 36.66
C ILE A 260 4.88 1.54 36.19
N VAL A 261 4.83 1.94 34.92
CA VAL A 261 3.81 2.88 34.40
C VAL A 261 2.40 2.30 34.50
N GLN A 262 2.23 0.99 34.30
CA GLN A 262 0.90 0.36 34.41
C GLN A 262 0.32 0.46 35.82
N GLU A 263 1.13 0.24 36.84
CA GLU A 263 0.70 0.29 38.24
C GLU A 263 0.40 1.73 38.69
N MET A 264 1.13 2.71 38.13
CA MET A 264 0.85 4.12 38.34
C MET A 264 -0.46 4.55 37.64
N LEU A 265 -0.66 4.13 36.38
CA LEU A 265 -1.89 4.44 35.64
C LEU A 265 -3.14 3.90 36.33
N SER A 266 -3.08 2.69 36.91
CA SER A 266 -4.22 2.07 37.59
C SER A 266 -4.54 2.69 38.95
N ARG A 267 -3.54 3.19 39.69
CA ARG A 267 -3.73 3.71 41.06
C ARG A 267 -3.93 5.22 41.15
N ILE A 268 -3.19 5.99 40.36
CA ILE A 268 -3.12 7.45 40.49
C ILE A 268 -3.54 8.21 39.21
N GLY A 269 -3.83 7.48 38.13
CA GLY A 269 -4.36 8.02 36.90
C GLY A 269 -3.33 8.70 35.99
N PHE A 270 -3.74 8.95 34.75
CA PHE A 270 -2.88 9.40 33.64
C PHE A 270 -2.12 10.70 33.90
N ARG A 271 -2.82 11.78 34.27
CA ARG A 271 -2.19 13.09 34.46
C ARG A 271 -1.09 13.05 35.52
N LYS A 272 -1.35 12.44 36.68
CA LYS A 272 -0.35 12.29 37.75
C LYS A 272 0.81 11.39 37.31
N THR A 273 0.52 10.34 36.55
CA THR A 273 1.54 9.44 36.01
C THR A 273 2.48 10.14 35.05
N LEU A 274 1.95 10.89 34.07
CA LEU A 274 2.76 11.66 33.12
C LEU A 274 3.55 12.79 33.79
N LEU A 275 2.98 13.47 34.78
CA LEU A 275 3.71 14.48 35.56
C LEU A 275 4.91 13.86 36.25
N ILE A 276 4.70 12.83 37.07
CA ILE A 276 5.79 12.15 37.78
C ILE A 276 6.84 11.65 36.78
N TYR A 277 6.38 11.06 35.69
CA TYR A 277 7.26 10.54 34.65
C TYR A 277 8.10 11.63 33.96
N SER A 278 7.51 12.77 33.62
CA SER A 278 8.21 13.91 33.00
C SER A 278 9.32 14.44 33.89
N PHE A 279 9.10 14.55 35.21
CA PHE A 279 10.12 15.00 36.16
C PHE A 279 11.23 13.97 36.38
N VAL A 280 10.89 12.67 36.42
CA VAL A 280 11.89 11.60 36.48
C VAL A 280 12.76 11.61 35.22
N GLN A 281 12.15 11.73 34.04
CA GLN A 281 12.85 11.87 32.76
C GLN A 281 13.75 13.12 32.75
N GLY A 282 13.21 14.28 33.11
CA GLY A 282 13.95 15.54 33.16
C GLY A 282 15.13 15.51 34.13
N LEU A 283 14.95 14.95 35.33
CA LEU A 283 16.03 14.80 36.31
C LEU A 283 17.12 13.87 35.80
N THR A 284 16.74 12.73 35.21
CA THR A 284 17.70 11.76 34.66
C THR A 284 18.52 12.38 33.52
N MET A 285 17.86 13.10 32.62
CA MET A 285 18.52 13.81 31.52
C MET A 285 19.39 14.98 32.01
N LEU A 286 18.97 15.71 33.05
CA LEU A 286 19.77 16.76 33.67
C LEU A 286 21.04 16.21 34.30
N LEU A 287 20.93 15.13 35.08
CA LEU A 287 22.09 14.44 35.65
C LEU A 287 23.03 13.93 34.54
N GLY A 288 22.47 13.41 33.45
CA GLY A 288 23.25 12.99 32.30
C GLY A 288 23.98 14.15 31.61
N PHE A 289 23.27 15.27 31.39
CA PHE A 289 23.83 16.49 30.78
C PHE A 289 25.00 17.06 31.58
N LEU A 290 24.91 17.08 32.92
CA LEU A 290 25.99 17.53 33.81
C LEU A 290 27.27 16.68 33.71
N LEU A 291 27.17 15.45 33.19
CA LEU A 291 28.29 14.53 33.02
C LEU A 291 28.87 14.55 31.59
N VAL A 292 28.16 15.13 30.60
CA VAL A 292 28.60 15.17 29.21
C VAL A 292 29.67 16.24 29.01
N LYS A 293 30.76 15.85 28.34
CA LYS A 293 31.84 16.71 27.87
C LYS A 293 32.21 16.33 26.44
N VAL A 294 32.45 17.33 25.60
CA VAL A 294 32.93 17.13 24.23
C VAL A 294 34.46 17.14 24.26
N ARG A 295 35.09 16.20 23.53
CA ARG A 295 36.54 16.22 23.34
C ARG A 295 36.86 17.14 22.15
N PRO A 296 37.70 18.18 22.30
CA PRO A 296 38.17 18.95 21.16
C PRO A 296 38.86 18.01 20.15
N SER A 297 38.50 18.10 18.87
CA SER A 297 39.15 17.28 17.83
C SER A 297 40.65 17.59 17.78
N ALA A 298 41.48 16.55 17.60
CA ALA A 298 42.94 16.64 17.57
C ALA A 298 43.50 17.37 16.32
N SER A 299 42.66 18.06 15.56
CA SER A 299 43.10 18.91 14.46
C SER A 299 43.67 20.21 15.07
N GLY A 300 45.00 20.30 15.11
CA GLY A 300 45.70 21.47 15.63
C GLY A 300 45.27 22.80 14.97
N PRO A 301 45.64 23.95 15.56
CA PRO A 301 45.14 25.28 15.20
C PRO A 301 45.47 25.78 13.77
N ASN A 302 46.08 24.95 12.92
CA ASN A 302 46.60 25.33 11.60
C ASN A 302 45.95 24.62 10.40
N LYS A 303 44.80 23.92 10.55
CA LYS A 303 44.08 23.42 9.36
C LYS A 303 43.11 24.49 8.84
N PRO A 304 43.17 24.85 7.54
CA PRO A 304 42.26 25.83 6.96
C PRO A 304 40.81 25.36 7.14
N VAL A 305 39.93 26.31 7.50
CA VAL A 305 38.49 26.09 7.70
C VAL A 305 37.94 25.36 6.48
N ARG A 306 37.64 24.06 6.63
CA ARG A 306 36.93 23.32 5.59
C ARG A 306 35.50 23.84 5.55
N GLU A 307 35.08 24.27 4.36
CA GLU A 307 33.71 24.61 4.05
C GLU A 307 32.77 23.48 4.55
N ILE A 308 31.70 23.84 5.27
CA ILE A 308 30.77 22.86 5.85
C ILE A 308 30.08 22.12 4.71
N GLN A 309 30.54 20.91 4.40
CA GLN A 309 29.92 20.06 3.39
C GLN A 309 28.68 19.38 3.97
N TRP A 310 27.50 19.85 3.54
CA TRP A 310 26.15 19.37 3.91
C TRP A 310 26.00 17.84 3.90
N LEU A 311 26.51 17.26 2.82
CA LEU A 311 26.54 15.84 2.53
C LEU A 311 27.77 15.67 1.65
N ASP A 312 28.75 14.92 2.13
CA ASP A 312 29.86 14.57 1.26
C ASP A 312 29.29 13.63 0.19
N LYS A 313 29.08 14.16 -1.03
CA LYS A 313 28.52 13.41 -2.15
C LYS A 313 29.36 12.15 -2.46
N ARG A 314 30.62 12.11 -2.01
CA ARG A 314 31.48 10.94 -2.09
C ARG A 314 30.91 9.74 -1.33
N TYR A 315 30.20 9.93 -0.21
CA TYR A 315 29.54 8.84 0.51
C TYR A 315 28.44 8.19 -0.34
N LEU A 316 27.67 8.99 -1.09
CA LEU A 316 26.61 8.47 -1.97
C LEU A 316 27.17 7.74 -3.21
N ALA A 317 28.42 8.01 -3.58
CA ALA A 317 29.10 7.32 -4.66
C ALA A 317 29.89 6.08 -4.18
N ASP A 318 29.98 5.86 -2.86
CA ASP A 318 30.74 4.74 -2.28
C ASP A 318 29.86 3.47 -2.20
N PRO A 319 30.23 2.38 -2.90
CA PRO A 319 29.48 1.12 -2.83
C PRO A 319 29.48 0.50 -1.42
N THR A 320 30.50 0.77 -0.60
CA THR A 320 30.58 0.29 0.78
C THR A 320 29.53 0.95 1.67
N PHE A 321 29.22 2.24 1.42
CA PHE A 321 28.13 2.95 2.09
C PHE A 321 26.79 2.28 1.81
N TRP A 322 26.48 2.02 0.53
CA TRP A 322 25.22 1.39 0.13
C TRP A 322 25.10 -0.05 0.62
N SER A 323 26.19 -0.83 0.61
CA SER A 323 26.18 -2.18 1.18
C SER A 323 25.81 -2.17 2.67
N CYS A 324 26.41 -1.27 3.46
CA CYS A 324 26.09 -1.11 4.88
C CYS A 324 24.66 -0.62 5.08
N TRP A 325 24.22 0.36 4.27
CA TRP A 325 22.88 0.94 4.34
C TRP A 325 21.80 -0.11 4.03
N THR A 326 21.97 -0.90 2.97
CA THR A 326 21.04 -1.98 2.60
C THR A 326 20.99 -3.07 3.67
N ALA A 327 22.12 -3.45 4.26
CA ALA A 327 22.15 -4.40 5.37
C ALA A 327 21.36 -3.88 6.59
N LEU A 328 21.49 -2.58 6.91
CA LEU A 328 20.73 -1.92 7.99
C LEU A 328 19.23 -1.86 7.68
N PHE A 329 18.87 -1.55 6.44
CA PHE A 329 17.47 -1.54 5.97
C PHE A 329 16.80 -2.90 6.21
N PHE A 330 17.42 -3.99 5.76
CA PHE A 330 16.85 -5.34 5.94
C PHE A 330 16.89 -5.84 7.39
N ALA A 331 17.93 -5.50 8.16
CA ALA A 331 18.02 -5.88 9.57
C ALA A 331 16.85 -5.35 10.40
N LEU A 332 16.31 -4.18 10.04
CA LEU A 332 15.17 -3.57 10.73
C LEU A 332 13.88 -4.41 10.59
N PHE A 333 13.61 -4.97 9.42
CA PHE A 333 12.43 -5.82 9.19
C PHE A 333 12.43 -7.04 10.13
N GLY A 334 13.59 -7.69 10.29
CA GLY A 334 13.74 -8.84 11.17
C GLY A 334 13.75 -8.47 12.66
N TYR A 335 14.24 -7.28 13.02
CA TYR A 335 14.39 -6.86 14.41
C TYR A 335 13.05 -6.58 15.11
N MET A 336 12.14 -5.89 14.45
CA MET A 336 10.90 -5.42 15.08
C MET A 336 9.88 -6.54 15.30
N CYS A 337 9.87 -7.56 14.44
CA CYS A 337 8.85 -8.61 14.44
C CYS A 337 8.70 -9.30 15.82
N PRO A 338 9.78 -9.78 16.48
CA PRO A 338 9.66 -10.35 17.83
C PRO A 338 9.14 -9.39 18.90
N PHE A 339 9.58 -8.13 18.91
CA PHE A 339 9.13 -7.15 19.89
C PHE A 339 7.63 -6.82 19.77
N VAL A 340 7.08 -6.94 18.56
CA VAL A 340 5.67 -6.68 18.27
C VAL A 340 4.79 -7.89 18.60
N PHE A 341 5.17 -9.08 18.13
CA PHE A 341 4.25 -10.21 18.11
C PHE A 341 4.40 -11.16 19.29
N ILE A 342 5.48 -11.10 20.08
CA ILE A 342 5.75 -12.11 21.11
C ILE A 342 4.64 -12.21 22.16
N SER A 343 4.02 -11.09 22.53
CA SER A 343 2.95 -11.09 23.53
C SER A 343 1.64 -11.66 23.01
N VAL A 344 1.30 -11.41 21.73
CA VAL A 344 0.14 -12.03 21.07
C VAL A 344 0.37 -13.52 20.94
N TYR A 345 1.53 -13.89 20.41
CA TYR A 345 1.94 -15.27 20.21
C TYR A 345 1.92 -16.06 21.54
N THR A 346 2.39 -15.46 22.64
CA THR A 346 2.33 -16.06 23.98
C THR A 346 0.89 -16.27 24.45
N GLY A 347 0.00 -15.31 24.20
CA GLY A 347 -1.41 -15.40 24.57
C GLY A 347 -2.19 -16.44 23.75
N GLU A 348 -1.78 -16.71 22.51
CA GLU A 348 -2.38 -17.72 21.64
C GLU A 348 -1.87 -19.13 21.95
N LYS A 349 -0.56 -19.29 22.19
CA LYS A 349 0.06 -20.60 22.40
C LYS A 349 -0.11 -21.16 23.80
N ILE A 350 -0.29 -20.32 24.83
CA ILE A 350 -0.39 -20.76 26.23
C ILE A 350 -1.83 -20.57 26.75
N PRO A 351 -2.63 -21.65 26.86
CA PRO A 351 -4.01 -21.57 27.34
C PRO A 351 -4.09 -20.99 28.76
N ALA A 352 -5.10 -20.15 29.02
CA ALA A 352 -5.40 -19.58 30.35
C ALA A 352 -4.28 -18.75 31.02
N ILE A 353 -3.29 -18.26 30.26
CA ILE A 353 -2.23 -17.41 30.80
C ILE A 353 -2.75 -16.03 31.23
N SER A 354 -2.28 -15.53 32.38
CA SER A 354 -2.64 -14.18 32.84
C SER A 354 -2.03 -13.11 31.92
N SER A 355 -2.73 -11.99 31.76
CA SER A 355 -2.25 -10.85 30.96
C SER A 355 -0.91 -10.28 31.43
N ARG A 356 -0.54 -10.48 32.71
CA ARG A 356 0.77 -10.09 33.24
C ARG A 356 1.88 -11.02 32.70
N LEU A 357 1.64 -12.33 32.71
CA LEU A 357 2.61 -13.33 32.25
C LEU A 357 2.77 -13.32 30.73
N ALA A 358 1.69 -13.16 29.96
CA ALA A 358 1.76 -13.06 28.50
C ALA A 358 2.61 -11.87 28.01
N ASN A 359 2.76 -10.83 28.83
CA ASN A 359 3.50 -9.62 28.49
C ASN A 359 4.90 -9.55 29.11
N LEU A 360 5.27 -10.51 29.97
CA LEU A 360 6.60 -10.58 30.60
C LEU A 360 7.77 -10.77 29.60
N PRO A 361 7.60 -11.41 28.42
CA PRO A 361 8.66 -11.51 27.42
C PRO A 361 9.29 -10.19 26.97
N ILE A 362 8.49 -9.13 26.79
CA ILE A 362 8.95 -7.81 26.30
C ILE A 362 9.99 -7.13 27.23
N PRO A 363 9.73 -6.96 28.54
CA PRO A 363 10.73 -6.39 29.45
C PRO A 363 11.97 -7.30 29.57
N ILE A 364 11.82 -8.62 29.45
CA ILE A 364 12.97 -9.56 29.45
C ILE A 364 13.86 -9.36 28.23
N MET A 365 13.27 -9.28 27.03
CA MET A 365 14.00 -8.95 25.80
C MET A 365 14.71 -7.59 25.95
N SER A 366 14.09 -6.63 26.62
CA SER A 366 14.65 -5.30 26.86
C SER A 366 15.82 -5.32 27.85
N PHE A 367 15.76 -6.08 28.94
CA PHE A 367 16.91 -6.25 29.84
C PHE A 367 18.04 -7.05 29.19
N ALA A 368 17.71 -8.13 28.49
CA ALA A 368 18.66 -8.92 27.72
C ALA A 368 19.34 -8.06 26.64
N SER A 369 18.61 -7.14 25.99
CA SER A 369 19.14 -6.14 25.06
C SER A 369 20.21 -5.24 25.68
N ALA A 370 20.01 -4.79 26.91
CA ALA A 370 21.00 -3.96 27.58
C ALA A 370 22.34 -4.70 27.74
N ILE A 371 22.28 -5.96 28.19
CA ILE A 371 23.45 -6.83 28.37
C ILE A 371 24.08 -7.14 27.01
N GLY A 372 23.25 -7.53 26.04
CA GLY A 372 23.64 -7.87 24.69
C GLY A 372 24.40 -6.74 23.99
N ARG A 373 23.93 -5.49 24.13
CA ARG A 373 24.55 -4.32 23.50
C ARG A 373 25.95 -4.01 24.05
N ILE A 374 26.16 -4.21 25.36
CA ILE A 374 27.49 -4.07 25.99
C ILE A 374 28.39 -5.23 25.54
N GLY A 375 27.86 -6.46 25.54
CA GLY A 375 28.58 -7.66 25.11
C GLY A 375 28.99 -7.62 23.63
N ALA A 376 28.08 -7.23 22.74
CA ALA A 376 28.34 -7.06 21.32
C ALA A 376 29.40 -5.99 21.07
N GLY A 377 29.37 -4.87 21.81
CA GLY A 377 30.43 -3.87 21.80
C GLY A 377 31.78 -4.44 22.21
N HIS A 378 31.81 -5.24 23.27
CA HIS A 378 33.02 -5.91 23.75
C HIS A 378 33.60 -6.93 22.77
N VAL A 379 32.73 -7.67 22.08
CA VAL A 379 33.11 -8.61 21.01
C VAL A 379 33.63 -7.83 19.80
N ALA A 380 32.92 -6.77 19.39
CA ALA A 380 33.29 -5.92 18.27
C ALA A 380 34.67 -5.27 18.42
N ASP A 381 35.03 -4.86 19.64
CA ASP A 381 36.36 -4.32 19.95
C ASP A 381 37.49 -5.34 19.73
N ARG A 382 37.21 -6.65 19.61
CA ARG A 382 38.21 -7.70 19.35
C ARG A 382 38.19 -8.24 17.93
N ILE A 383 37.00 -8.51 17.40
CA ILE A 383 36.85 -9.18 16.10
C ILE A 383 36.58 -8.19 14.96
N GLY A 384 36.42 -6.91 15.27
CA GLY A 384 36.03 -5.86 14.35
C GLY A 384 34.52 -5.61 14.32
N PHE A 385 34.12 -4.35 14.10
CA PHE A 385 32.72 -3.91 14.17
C PHE A 385 31.83 -4.55 13.10
N MET A 386 32.34 -4.75 11.88
CA MET A 386 31.57 -5.39 10.80
C MET A 386 31.33 -6.88 11.08
N ASN A 387 32.35 -7.58 11.58
CA ASN A 387 32.23 -9.00 11.91
C ASN A 387 31.26 -9.23 13.08
N ALA A 388 31.31 -8.39 14.11
CA ALA A 388 30.34 -8.43 15.21
C ALA A 388 28.92 -8.08 14.76
N PHE A 389 28.76 -7.19 13.78
CA PHE A 389 27.47 -6.85 13.19
C PHE A 389 26.86 -8.03 12.45
N ILE A 390 27.65 -8.69 11.58
CA ILE A 390 27.24 -9.90 10.88
C ILE A 390 26.86 -10.99 11.89
N LEU A 391 27.72 -11.24 12.88
CA LEU A 391 27.48 -12.25 13.92
C LEU A 391 26.18 -12.00 14.68
N ALA A 392 25.91 -10.75 15.10
CA ALA A 392 24.70 -10.39 15.82
C ALA A 392 23.42 -10.62 14.98
N ILE A 393 23.44 -10.22 13.70
CA ILE A 393 22.31 -10.41 12.79
C ILE A 393 22.11 -11.90 12.47
N THR A 394 23.19 -12.66 12.24
CA THR A 394 23.10 -14.11 11.97
C THR A 394 22.52 -14.85 13.16
N ILE A 395 23.01 -14.61 14.38
CA ILE A 395 22.47 -15.26 15.58
C ILE A 395 21.01 -14.84 15.80
N SER A 396 20.67 -13.57 15.59
CA SER A 396 19.29 -13.08 15.71
C SER A 396 18.37 -13.76 14.70
N GLY A 397 18.77 -13.86 13.43
CA GLY A 397 18.02 -14.55 12.38
C GLY A 397 17.84 -16.03 12.66
N LEU A 398 18.91 -16.73 13.07
CA LEU A 398 18.84 -18.14 13.45
C LEU A 398 17.97 -18.37 14.69
N SER A 399 18.01 -17.48 15.68
CA SER A 399 17.14 -17.58 16.86
C SER A 399 15.66 -17.46 16.49
N GLN A 400 15.32 -16.64 15.48
CA GLN A 400 13.96 -16.57 14.96
C GLN A 400 13.61 -17.84 14.16
N LEU A 401 14.48 -18.29 13.26
CA LEU A 401 14.20 -19.46 12.43
C LEU A 401 14.04 -20.75 13.27
N VAL A 402 14.84 -20.89 14.32
CA VAL A 402 14.92 -22.11 15.13
C VAL A 402 14.13 -21.96 16.42
N LEU A 403 14.50 -21.03 17.31
CA LEU A 403 13.93 -20.99 18.65
C LEU A 403 12.48 -20.47 18.65
N TRP A 404 12.12 -19.49 17.82
CA TRP A 404 10.73 -19.04 17.73
C TRP A 404 9.81 -20.11 17.12
N ASN A 405 10.24 -20.76 16.04
CA ASN A 405 9.37 -21.72 15.36
C ASN A 405 9.31 -23.09 16.05
N VAL A 406 10.41 -23.52 16.69
CA VAL A 406 10.52 -24.88 17.25
C VAL A 406 10.37 -24.89 18.76
N ALA A 407 11.02 -23.97 19.48
CA ALA A 407 11.07 -24.00 20.94
C ALA A 407 9.93 -23.20 21.60
N ALA A 408 9.36 -22.19 20.93
CA ALA A 408 8.37 -21.28 21.51
C ALA A 408 6.93 -21.85 21.56
N GLU A 409 6.75 -23.17 21.56
CA GLU A 409 5.45 -23.79 21.84
C GLU A 409 5.13 -23.85 23.33
N THR A 410 6.15 -23.67 24.18
CA THR A 410 6.00 -23.63 25.64
C THR A 410 6.37 -22.26 26.18
N TYR A 411 5.80 -21.89 27.34
CA TYR A 411 6.12 -20.61 27.98
C TYR A 411 7.61 -20.51 28.34
N ALA A 412 8.24 -21.61 28.76
CA ALA A 412 9.68 -21.65 29.00
C ALA A 412 10.49 -21.38 27.72
N GLY A 413 10.09 -21.97 26.60
CA GLY A 413 10.73 -21.74 25.30
C GLY A 413 10.59 -20.31 24.79
N ILE A 414 9.43 -19.69 24.99
CA ILE A 414 9.19 -18.26 24.72
C ILE A 414 10.16 -17.38 25.52
N MET A 415 10.40 -17.72 26.79
CA MET A 415 11.30 -16.97 27.67
C MET A 415 12.77 -17.16 27.27
N VAL A 416 13.17 -18.37 26.87
CA VAL A 416 14.51 -18.64 26.32
C VAL A 416 14.73 -17.85 25.03
N PHE A 417 13.77 -17.90 24.10
CA PHE A 417 13.82 -17.09 22.88
C PHE A 417 13.99 -15.59 23.23
N SER A 418 13.18 -15.09 24.17
CA SER A 418 13.20 -13.69 24.59
C SER A 418 14.56 -13.23 25.11
N VAL A 419 15.25 -14.09 25.86
CA VAL A 419 16.62 -13.82 26.32
C VAL A 419 17.61 -13.86 25.17
N VAL A 420 17.60 -14.90 24.34
CA VAL A 420 18.57 -15.08 23.24
C VAL A 420 18.44 -13.99 22.17
N PHE A 421 17.21 -13.72 21.74
CA PHE A 421 16.92 -12.67 20.78
C PHE A 421 17.18 -11.29 21.38
N GLY A 422 16.81 -11.08 22.65
CA GLY A 422 17.15 -9.85 23.38
C GLY A 422 18.65 -9.58 23.40
N LEU A 423 19.48 -10.60 23.66
CA LEU A 423 20.95 -10.47 23.70
C LEU A 423 21.59 -10.14 22.34
N THR A 424 20.92 -10.36 21.22
CA THR A 424 21.55 -10.32 19.88
C THR A 424 20.83 -9.43 18.88
N GLY A 425 19.50 -9.53 18.76
CA GLY A 425 18.69 -8.81 17.78
C GLY A 425 18.85 -7.29 17.82
N PRO A 426 18.73 -6.61 18.98
CA PRO A 426 18.88 -5.15 19.08
C PRO A 426 20.33 -4.63 19.00
N CYS A 427 21.34 -5.51 18.85
CA CYS A 427 22.75 -5.14 18.99
C CYS A 427 23.32 -4.42 17.77
N PHE A 428 22.73 -4.62 16.58
CA PHE A 428 23.21 -3.98 15.36
C PHE A 428 23.18 -2.44 15.47
N LEU A 429 22.16 -1.88 16.16
CA LEU A 429 22.04 -0.44 16.43
C LEU A 429 23.24 0.12 17.21
N SER A 430 23.85 -0.69 18.09
CA SER A 430 25.04 -0.29 18.87
C SER A 430 26.32 -0.25 18.04
N LEU A 431 26.32 -0.90 16.88
CA LEU A 431 27.48 -1.07 16.02
C LEU A 431 27.50 -0.07 14.86
N VAL A 432 26.36 0.55 14.51
CA VAL A 432 26.24 1.55 13.42
C VAL A 432 27.24 2.70 13.58
N THR A 433 27.28 3.33 14.75
CA THR A 433 28.15 4.50 14.98
C THR A 433 29.64 4.12 14.96
N PRO A 434 30.08 3.02 15.61
CA PRO A 434 31.46 2.54 15.45
C PRO A 434 31.84 2.12 14.02
N ILE A 435 30.93 1.50 13.26
CA ILE A 435 31.15 1.16 11.84
C ILE A 435 31.39 2.44 11.04
N ALA A 436 30.52 3.44 11.19
CA ALA A 436 30.66 4.74 10.55
C ALA A 436 32.00 5.42 10.90
N ALA A 437 32.39 5.39 12.18
CA ALA A 437 33.67 5.95 12.63
C ALA A 437 34.90 5.21 12.07
N THR A 438 34.78 3.89 11.84
CA THR A 438 35.87 3.06 11.32
C THR A 438 36.05 3.22 9.82
N LEU A 439 34.94 3.31 9.08
CA LEU A 439 34.96 3.43 7.61
C LEU A 439 35.30 4.85 7.13
N TYR A 440 34.83 5.89 7.83
CA TYR A 440 34.86 7.26 7.33
C TYR A 440 35.48 8.29 8.30
N GLY A 441 35.99 7.85 9.46
CA GLY A 441 36.59 8.73 10.47
C GLY A 441 35.57 9.45 11.37
N THR A 442 36.06 10.29 12.28
CA THR A 442 35.23 10.93 13.33
C THR A 442 34.76 12.35 13.02
N ASP A 443 35.28 12.98 11.96
CA ASP A 443 35.10 14.41 11.69
C ASP A 443 33.64 14.79 11.34
N ASN A 444 32.89 13.89 10.69
CA ASN A 444 31.46 14.07 10.33
C ASN A 444 30.56 12.97 10.92
N LEU A 445 30.97 12.38 12.04
CA LEU A 445 30.37 11.15 12.56
C LEU A 445 28.88 11.29 12.89
N ALA A 446 28.43 12.44 13.39
CA ALA A 446 27.02 12.67 13.71
C ALA A 446 26.13 12.70 12.46
N THR A 447 26.56 13.38 11.39
CA THR A 447 25.86 13.44 10.10
C THR A 447 25.79 12.06 9.45
N LEU A 448 26.91 11.34 9.42
CA LEU A 448 26.98 10.00 8.82
C LEU A 448 26.15 8.97 9.61
N THR A 449 26.17 9.04 10.94
CA THR A 449 25.27 8.26 11.80
C THR A 449 23.81 8.61 11.52
N GLY A 450 23.51 9.89 11.26
CA GLY A 450 22.19 10.34 10.80
C GLY A 450 21.77 9.71 9.47
N LEU A 451 22.65 9.70 8.46
CA LEU A 451 22.37 9.12 7.14
C LEU A 451 22.14 7.61 7.19
N PHE A 452 22.92 6.86 7.96
CA PHE A 452 22.66 5.44 8.19
C PHE A 452 21.33 5.21 8.92
N ASN A 453 20.94 6.13 9.81
CA ASN A 453 19.63 6.07 10.46
C ASN A 453 18.45 6.39 9.53
N ILE A 454 18.66 7.01 8.36
CA ILE A 454 17.61 7.20 7.33
C ILE A 454 17.16 5.85 6.75
N ALA A 455 18.03 4.83 6.73
CA ALA A 455 17.64 3.46 6.40
C ALA A 455 16.49 2.93 7.27
N ASN A 456 16.22 3.60 8.41
CA ASN A 456 15.17 3.23 9.34
C ASN A 456 13.83 3.98 9.13
N VAL A 457 13.65 4.73 8.03
CA VAL A 457 12.42 5.50 7.73
C VAL A 457 11.73 4.96 6.47
N PRO A 458 10.61 4.22 6.58
CA PRO A 458 9.73 4.01 5.44
C PRO A 458 8.84 5.25 5.21
N ASP A 459 8.84 5.80 3.99
CA ASP A 459 7.87 6.80 3.50
C ASP A 459 6.74 6.11 2.72
N PRO A 460 5.46 6.24 3.11
CA PRO A 460 4.35 5.71 2.35
C PRO A 460 3.61 6.80 1.54
N ALA A 461 4.08 7.09 0.32
CA ALA A 461 3.20 7.67 -0.69
C ALA A 461 2.30 6.55 -1.26
N HIS A 462 1.06 6.44 -0.79
CA HIS A 462 0.17 5.34 -1.14
C HIS A 462 -0.65 5.60 -2.43
N ILE A 463 -0.01 5.43 -3.58
CA ILE A 463 -0.69 5.23 -4.88
C ILE A 463 -1.28 3.81 -4.91
N ILE A 464 -2.53 3.65 -5.38
CA ILE A 464 -3.14 2.34 -5.62
C ILE A 464 -2.82 1.91 -7.06
N ALA A 465 -3.49 2.50 -8.05
CA ALA A 465 -3.28 2.24 -9.48
C ALA A 465 -4.03 3.28 -10.34
N PRO A 466 -3.66 3.45 -11.63
CA PRO A 466 -4.53 4.11 -12.61
C PRO A 466 -5.92 3.45 -12.65
N VAL A 467 -6.97 4.28 -12.67
CA VAL A 467 -8.35 3.85 -12.84
C VAL A 467 -8.56 3.48 -14.30
N ASP A 468 -8.99 2.25 -14.55
CA ASP A 468 -9.36 1.81 -15.90
C ASP A 468 -10.73 2.39 -16.25
N ASP A 469 -10.82 3.10 -17.38
CA ASP A 469 -12.06 3.68 -17.85
C ASP A 469 -13.16 2.61 -18.08
N ARG A 470 -12.76 1.35 -18.32
CA ARG A 470 -13.67 0.21 -18.50
C ARG A 470 -14.44 -0.18 -17.24
N LEU A 471 -14.19 0.46 -16.11
CA LEU A 471 -15.06 0.40 -14.93
C LEU A 471 -16.44 1.07 -15.13
N TYR A 472 -16.61 1.84 -16.21
CA TYR A 472 -17.87 2.50 -16.56
C TYR A 472 -18.58 1.84 -17.75
N SER A 473 -18.44 0.52 -17.89
CA SER A 473 -19.00 -0.24 -19.00
C SER A 473 -20.49 -0.55 -18.80
N GLY A 474 -21.19 -0.83 -19.88
CA GLY A 474 -22.60 -1.20 -19.89
C GLY A 474 -22.82 -2.67 -20.19
N PHE A 475 -24.03 -3.12 -19.94
CA PHE A 475 -24.54 -4.42 -20.34
C PHE A 475 -25.94 -4.25 -20.95
N ILE A 476 -26.21 -4.93 -22.06
CA ILE A 476 -27.53 -5.05 -22.68
C ILE A 476 -27.82 -6.53 -23.00
N GLU A 477 -28.99 -6.98 -22.61
CA GLU A 477 -29.48 -8.33 -22.85
C GLU A 477 -30.79 -8.28 -23.64
N HIS A 478 -31.07 -9.35 -24.39
CA HIS A 478 -32.40 -9.60 -24.91
C HIS A 478 -33.35 -10.02 -23.77
N LEU A 479 -33.69 -9.04 -22.93
CA LEU A 479 -34.50 -9.16 -21.73
C LEU A 479 -35.44 -7.96 -21.65
N GLY A 480 -36.72 -8.21 -21.40
CA GLY A 480 -37.71 -7.16 -21.20
C GLY A 480 -37.69 -6.12 -22.33
N ARG A 481 -37.65 -4.84 -21.96
CA ARG A 481 -37.52 -3.73 -22.93
C ARG A 481 -36.09 -3.21 -23.12
N CYS A 482 -35.04 -3.97 -22.80
CA CYS A 482 -33.66 -3.46 -22.95
C CYS A 482 -33.31 -3.19 -24.42
N ILE A 483 -33.57 -4.18 -25.29
CA ILE A 483 -33.36 -4.08 -26.73
C ILE A 483 -34.57 -3.39 -27.38
N TYR A 484 -35.70 -4.09 -27.46
CA TYR A 484 -36.93 -3.61 -28.08
C TYR A 484 -37.70 -2.70 -27.11
N GLY A 485 -38.01 -1.47 -27.54
CA GLY A 485 -38.55 -0.40 -26.69
C GLY A 485 -37.48 0.38 -25.91
N GLY A 486 -36.26 -0.15 -25.81
CA GLY A 486 -35.09 0.47 -25.18
C GLY A 486 -34.18 1.14 -26.21
N ILE A 487 -33.09 0.48 -26.58
CA ILE A 487 -32.16 1.02 -27.60
C ILE A 487 -32.77 1.02 -29.00
N VAL A 488 -33.63 0.05 -29.30
CA VAL A 488 -34.50 0.00 -30.48
C VAL A 488 -35.83 0.66 -30.08
N PRO A 489 -36.30 1.68 -30.82
CA PRO A 489 -37.50 2.43 -30.47
C PRO A 489 -38.78 1.58 -30.57
N ASP A 490 -39.77 1.92 -29.74
CA ASP A 490 -41.15 1.45 -29.91
C ASP A 490 -41.77 2.04 -31.19
N PRO A 491 -42.77 1.39 -31.82
CA PRO A 491 -43.44 1.90 -33.01
C PRO A 491 -44.06 3.30 -32.83
N GLU A 492 -44.49 3.67 -31.62
CA GLU A 492 -45.02 5.00 -31.34
C GLU A 492 -43.95 6.08 -31.16
N THR A 493 -42.66 5.73 -31.18
CA THR A 493 -41.56 6.68 -30.97
C THR A 493 -41.52 7.72 -32.09
N PRO A 494 -41.51 9.03 -31.78
CA PRO A 494 -41.39 10.09 -32.77
C PRO A 494 -40.16 9.93 -33.67
N LYS A 495 -40.33 10.07 -34.99
CA LYS A 495 -39.26 9.85 -35.99
C LYS A 495 -38.03 10.74 -35.77
N ASP A 496 -38.23 11.94 -35.22
CA ASP A 496 -37.14 12.87 -34.90
C ASP A 496 -36.22 12.37 -33.78
N LEU A 497 -36.70 11.45 -32.91
CA LEU A 497 -35.91 10.78 -31.87
C LEU A 497 -35.19 9.52 -32.36
N ILE A 498 -35.34 9.13 -33.63
CA ILE A 498 -34.76 7.91 -34.19
C ILE A 498 -33.59 8.28 -35.13
N THR A 499 -32.48 7.56 -35.05
CA THR A 499 -31.33 7.70 -35.98
C THR A 499 -31.67 7.13 -37.35
N SER A 500 -30.86 7.45 -38.37
CA SER A 500 -31.01 6.83 -39.70
C SER A 500 -30.88 5.31 -39.67
N SER A 501 -30.15 4.77 -38.69
CA SER A 501 -29.96 3.33 -38.50
C SER A 501 -31.05 2.69 -37.63
N GLY A 502 -32.05 3.45 -37.18
CA GLY A 502 -33.20 2.92 -36.46
C GLY A 502 -33.03 2.84 -34.94
N PHE A 503 -32.07 3.56 -34.34
CA PHE A 503 -31.85 3.54 -32.89
C PHE A 503 -32.33 4.83 -32.21
N ARG A 504 -32.58 4.76 -30.90
CA ARG A 504 -32.96 5.95 -30.13
C ARG A 504 -31.80 6.93 -29.95
N LYS A 505 -31.96 8.16 -30.45
CA LYS A 505 -30.96 9.24 -30.36
C LYS A 505 -30.68 9.68 -28.93
N ASP A 506 -31.72 9.74 -28.11
CA ASP A 506 -31.62 10.23 -26.74
C ASP A 506 -30.90 9.22 -25.83
N VAL A 507 -31.17 7.92 -25.98
CA VAL A 507 -30.41 6.85 -25.33
C VAL A 507 -28.95 6.87 -25.77
N LEU A 508 -28.69 6.99 -27.08
CA LEU A 508 -27.33 7.11 -27.62
C LEU A 508 -26.59 8.33 -27.05
N HIS A 509 -27.25 9.47 -26.91
CA HIS A 509 -26.66 10.67 -26.32
C HIS A 509 -26.18 10.42 -24.89
N LEU A 510 -27.02 9.80 -24.05
CA LEU A 510 -26.67 9.48 -22.67
C LEU A 510 -25.49 8.51 -22.56
N LEU A 511 -25.50 7.42 -23.33
CA LEU A 511 -24.45 6.40 -23.25
C LEU A 511 -23.13 6.87 -23.87
N ARG A 512 -23.19 7.55 -25.03
CA ARG A 512 -22.01 7.98 -25.79
C ARG A 512 -21.40 9.28 -25.27
N ASP A 513 -22.22 10.30 -25.06
CA ASP A 513 -21.75 11.67 -24.86
C ASP A 513 -21.63 12.02 -23.38
N GLU A 514 -22.62 11.62 -22.57
CA GLU A 514 -22.66 11.90 -21.14
C GLU A 514 -21.85 10.89 -20.32
N LEU A 515 -22.22 9.61 -20.37
CA LEU A 515 -21.59 8.53 -19.61
C LEU A 515 -20.27 8.06 -20.24
N LYS A 516 -20.12 8.23 -21.56
CA LYS A 516 -18.96 7.77 -22.34
C LYS A 516 -18.64 6.30 -22.05
N VAL A 517 -19.66 5.46 -22.16
CA VAL A 517 -19.56 4.03 -21.90
C VAL A 517 -18.50 3.43 -22.83
N PRO A 518 -17.43 2.78 -22.33
CA PRO A 518 -16.34 2.30 -23.18
C PRO A 518 -16.63 0.92 -23.78
N ILE A 519 -17.27 0.02 -23.04
CA ILE A 519 -17.61 -1.34 -23.47
C ILE A 519 -19.08 -1.58 -23.22
N VAL A 520 -19.73 -2.35 -24.08
CA VAL A 520 -21.08 -2.88 -23.82
C VAL A 520 -21.09 -4.40 -24.02
N ARG A 521 -21.45 -5.14 -22.97
CA ARG A 521 -21.66 -6.60 -23.01
C ARG A 521 -22.99 -6.96 -23.71
N TRP A 522 -23.00 -7.98 -24.57
CA TRP A 522 -24.14 -8.49 -25.34
C TRP A 522 -23.85 -9.92 -25.85
N PRO A 523 -24.82 -10.75 -26.30
CA PRO A 523 -26.26 -10.67 -26.07
C PRO A 523 -26.67 -11.23 -24.71
N GLY A 524 -25.70 -11.75 -23.96
CA GLY A 524 -25.93 -12.52 -22.76
C GLY A 524 -25.79 -11.71 -21.50
N GLY A 525 -26.85 -11.80 -20.71
CA GLY A 525 -26.86 -12.60 -19.48
C GLY A 525 -27.39 -14.01 -19.81
N ASN A 526 -28.45 -14.48 -19.15
CA ASN A 526 -29.02 -15.82 -19.33
C ASN A 526 -29.46 -16.14 -20.77
N PHE A 527 -29.94 -15.15 -21.51
CA PHE A 527 -30.42 -15.27 -22.90
C PHE A 527 -29.45 -16.04 -23.81
N VAL A 528 -28.14 -15.76 -23.71
CA VAL A 528 -27.16 -16.29 -24.66
C VAL A 528 -27.04 -17.81 -24.61
N SER A 529 -27.36 -18.45 -23.48
CA SER A 529 -27.16 -19.89 -23.29
C SER A 529 -28.12 -20.76 -24.10
N ALA A 530 -29.15 -20.17 -24.70
CA ALA A 530 -30.03 -20.82 -25.67
C ALA A 530 -30.04 -20.12 -27.04
N TYR A 531 -29.25 -19.06 -27.21
CA TYR A 531 -29.27 -18.21 -28.40
C TYR A 531 -28.49 -18.82 -29.57
N GLN A 532 -29.14 -18.93 -30.74
CA GLN A 532 -28.50 -19.34 -31.98
C GLN A 532 -28.17 -18.07 -32.80
N TRP A 533 -26.92 -17.61 -32.74
CA TRP A 533 -26.52 -16.32 -33.31
C TRP A 533 -26.79 -16.18 -34.82
N GLN A 534 -26.85 -17.29 -35.55
CA GLN A 534 -27.18 -17.34 -36.97
C GLN A 534 -28.61 -16.89 -37.26
N ASP A 535 -29.52 -17.00 -36.29
CA ASP A 535 -30.90 -16.51 -36.44
C ASP A 535 -30.96 -14.97 -36.48
N GLY A 536 -29.92 -14.28 -35.98
CA GLY A 536 -29.81 -12.82 -35.92
C GLY A 536 -28.99 -12.18 -37.03
N ILE A 537 -28.72 -12.86 -38.14
CA ILE A 537 -27.97 -12.31 -39.29
C ILE A 537 -28.74 -12.45 -40.60
N GLY A 538 -28.36 -11.68 -41.62
CA GLY A 538 -29.01 -11.72 -42.94
C GLY A 538 -30.31 -10.90 -43.00
N PRO A 539 -31.11 -11.04 -44.06
CA PRO A 539 -32.31 -10.24 -44.28
C PRO A 539 -33.32 -10.39 -43.13
N ALA A 540 -33.74 -9.28 -42.53
CA ALA A 540 -34.65 -9.28 -41.37
C ALA A 540 -35.97 -10.04 -41.62
N SER A 541 -36.46 -10.07 -42.87
CA SER A 541 -37.67 -10.80 -43.27
C SER A 541 -37.53 -12.33 -43.25
N GLU A 542 -36.30 -12.85 -43.24
CA GLU A 542 -36.00 -14.29 -43.25
C GLU A 542 -35.62 -14.81 -41.85
N ARG A 543 -35.47 -13.91 -40.86
CA ARG A 543 -35.03 -14.28 -39.51
C ARG A 543 -36.18 -14.92 -38.72
N PRO A 544 -35.94 -16.07 -38.07
CA PRO A 544 -36.99 -16.79 -37.37
C PRO A 544 -37.29 -16.12 -36.02
N ARG A 545 -38.56 -16.17 -35.62
CA ARG A 545 -38.96 -15.93 -34.23
C ARG A 545 -38.67 -17.18 -33.40
N ARG A 546 -38.17 -17.01 -32.17
CA ARG A 546 -37.80 -18.11 -31.26
C ARG A 546 -38.44 -17.91 -29.89
N PRO A 547 -38.81 -19.00 -29.19
CA PRO A 547 -39.07 -18.90 -27.76
C PRO A 547 -37.75 -18.53 -27.06
N GLU A 548 -37.81 -17.51 -26.23
CA GLU A 548 -36.73 -17.12 -25.34
C GLU A 548 -36.90 -17.90 -24.02
N LEU A 549 -35.92 -18.76 -23.71
CA LEU A 549 -36.08 -19.80 -22.68
C LEU A 549 -35.71 -19.33 -21.27
N ALA A 550 -34.92 -18.27 -21.11
CA ALA A 550 -34.46 -17.81 -19.81
C ALA A 550 -35.52 -16.93 -19.10
N TRP A 551 -36.19 -16.07 -19.85
CA TRP A 551 -37.15 -15.07 -19.37
C TRP A 551 -38.58 -15.33 -19.86
N GLY A 552 -38.79 -16.32 -20.73
CA GLY A 552 -40.11 -16.81 -21.12
C GLY A 552 -40.83 -15.95 -22.16
N SER A 553 -40.07 -15.11 -22.89
CA SER A 553 -40.59 -14.22 -23.93
C SER A 553 -40.46 -14.81 -25.34
N GLU A 554 -40.86 -14.06 -26.36
CA GLU A 554 -40.60 -14.39 -27.77
C GLU A 554 -39.48 -13.47 -28.29
N GLU A 555 -38.41 -14.04 -28.83
CA GLU A 555 -37.33 -13.30 -29.48
C GLU A 555 -37.60 -13.19 -30.99
N SER A 556 -37.62 -11.96 -31.50
CA SER A 556 -37.89 -11.69 -32.91
C SER A 556 -36.68 -11.80 -33.84
N ASN A 557 -35.47 -11.75 -33.29
CA ASN A 557 -34.17 -11.70 -33.97
C ASN A 557 -33.98 -10.51 -34.93
N LEU A 558 -34.83 -9.48 -34.83
CA LEU A 558 -34.70 -8.26 -35.63
C LEU A 558 -33.47 -7.44 -35.24
N PHE A 559 -33.05 -7.53 -33.99
CA PHE A 559 -31.76 -7.03 -33.53
C PHE A 559 -30.83 -8.23 -33.32
N GLY A 560 -29.78 -8.35 -34.12
CA GLY A 560 -28.78 -9.40 -33.97
C GLY A 560 -27.37 -8.85 -34.12
N MET A 561 -26.44 -9.70 -34.55
CA MET A 561 -25.00 -9.36 -34.62
C MET A 561 -24.75 -8.08 -35.45
N ASP A 562 -25.34 -7.97 -36.63
CA ASP A 562 -25.06 -6.87 -37.55
C ASP A 562 -25.65 -5.54 -37.05
N GLU A 563 -26.85 -5.57 -36.45
CA GLU A 563 -27.46 -4.40 -35.82
C GLU A 563 -26.71 -3.98 -34.55
N TYR A 564 -26.28 -4.93 -33.72
CA TYR A 564 -25.46 -4.67 -32.54
C TYR A 564 -24.15 -3.98 -32.90
N MET A 565 -23.45 -4.45 -33.93
CA MET A 565 -22.21 -3.81 -34.38
C MET A 565 -22.44 -2.41 -34.95
N THR A 566 -23.56 -2.20 -35.65
CA THR A 566 -23.97 -0.87 -36.14
C THR A 566 -24.27 0.06 -34.96
N TRP A 567 -24.99 -0.43 -33.97
CA TRP A 567 -25.30 0.30 -32.74
C TRP A 567 -24.02 0.65 -31.96
N CYS A 568 -23.10 -0.29 -31.78
CA CYS A 568 -21.82 -0.05 -31.10
C CYS A 568 -21.02 1.06 -31.79
N LYS A 569 -21.01 1.09 -33.12
CA LYS A 569 -20.35 2.15 -33.91
C LYS A 569 -21.00 3.52 -33.66
N GLU A 570 -22.33 3.62 -33.64
CA GLU A 570 -23.04 4.88 -33.36
C GLU A 570 -22.86 5.35 -31.92
N ALA A 571 -22.86 4.40 -30.97
CA ALA A 571 -22.64 4.62 -29.54
C ALA A 571 -21.17 4.87 -29.19
N LYS A 572 -20.24 4.62 -30.13
CA LYS A 572 -18.78 4.69 -29.94
C LYS A 572 -18.28 3.82 -28.78
N VAL A 573 -18.83 2.61 -28.67
CA VAL A 573 -18.47 1.63 -27.63
C VAL A 573 -17.78 0.41 -28.26
N GLU A 574 -16.87 -0.20 -27.52
CA GLU A 574 -16.23 -1.46 -27.91
C GLU A 574 -17.17 -2.64 -27.60
N PRO A 575 -17.36 -3.57 -28.54
CA PRO A 575 -18.24 -4.72 -28.33
C PRO A 575 -17.60 -5.77 -27.40
N TYR A 576 -18.40 -6.31 -26.49
CA TYR A 576 -18.09 -7.49 -25.69
C TYR A 576 -19.17 -8.56 -25.94
N ILE A 577 -18.79 -9.64 -26.64
CA ILE A 577 -19.71 -10.72 -27.03
C ILE A 577 -19.60 -11.93 -26.08
N CYS A 578 -20.71 -12.34 -25.47
CA CYS A 578 -20.80 -13.63 -24.77
C CYS A 578 -21.14 -14.76 -25.75
N LEU A 579 -20.50 -15.91 -25.58
CA LEU A 579 -20.74 -17.10 -26.41
C LEU A 579 -21.81 -18.01 -25.79
N ASN A 580 -22.63 -18.63 -26.64
CA ASN A 580 -23.57 -19.66 -26.19
C ASN A 580 -22.80 -20.94 -25.79
N MET A 581 -22.60 -21.14 -24.49
CA MET A 581 -22.01 -22.37 -23.95
C MET A 581 -23.04 -23.33 -23.32
N GLY A 582 -24.33 -23.00 -23.37
CA GLY A 582 -25.42 -23.88 -22.95
C GLY A 582 -25.76 -24.87 -24.06
N THR A 583 -26.61 -24.47 -25.00
CA THR A 583 -27.02 -25.30 -26.14
C THR A 583 -26.05 -25.24 -27.32
N GLY A 584 -25.18 -24.24 -27.37
CA GLY A 584 -24.26 -24.01 -28.48
C GLY A 584 -23.06 -24.96 -28.53
N THR A 585 -22.47 -25.09 -29.73
CA THR A 585 -21.28 -25.93 -29.97
C THR A 585 -20.03 -25.09 -30.19
N LEU A 586 -18.85 -25.72 -30.07
CA LEU A 586 -17.58 -25.05 -30.39
C LEU A 586 -17.54 -24.61 -31.87
N THR A 587 -18.13 -25.40 -32.76
CA THR A 587 -18.24 -25.05 -34.18
C THR A 587 -19.05 -23.76 -34.38
N ASP A 588 -20.14 -23.59 -33.63
CA ASP A 588 -20.94 -22.35 -33.68
C ASP A 588 -20.14 -21.14 -33.19
N ALA A 589 -19.38 -21.29 -32.11
CA ALA A 589 -18.54 -20.22 -31.56
C ALA A 589 -17.42 -19.81 -32.54
N LEU A 590 -16.74 -20.79 -33.16
CA LEU A 590 -15.73 -20.52 -34.19
C LEU A 590 -16.33 -19.88 -35.44
N ALA A 591 -17.51 -20.32 -35.85
CA ALA A 591 -18.25 -19.70 -36.95
C ALA A 591 -18.61 -18.24 -36.65
N TRP A 592 -19.02 -17.94 -35.41
CA TRP A 592 -19.32 -16.57 -35.00
C TRP A 592 -18.08 -15.69 -34.99
N LEU A 593 -16.97 -16.18 -34.45
CA LEU A 593 -15.68 -15.48 -34.46
C LEU A 593 -15.19 -15.25 -35.90
N GLU A 594 -15.31 -16.23 -36.80
CA GLU A 594 -14.96 -16.06 -38.21
C GLU A 594 -15.88 -15.05 -38.91
N TYR A 595 -17.18 -15.09 -38.65
CA TYR A 595 -18.13 -14.09 -39.16
C TYR A 595 -17.73 -12.69 -38.69
N ALA A 596 -17.39 -12.53 -37.41
CA ALA A 596 -17.04 -11.24 -36.81
C ALA A 596 -15.69 -10.70 -37.30
N ASN A 597 -14.64 -11.54 -37.27
CA ASN A 597 -13.24 -11.10 -37.39
C ASN A 597 -12.53 -11.62 -38.65
N GLY A 598 -13.12 -12.57 -39.36
CA GLY A 598 -12.49 -13.21 -40.51
C GLY A 598 -12.21 -12.23 -41.65
N THR A 599 -10.95 -12.24 -42.12
CA THR A 599 -10.47 -11.46 -43.26
C THR A 599 -10.22 -12.31 -44.50
N ARG A 600 -10.12 -13.63 -44.34
CA ARG A 600 -9.82 -14.57 -45.43
C ARG A 600 -11.03 -14.77 -46.35
N ASN A 601 -10.78 -15.41 -47.50
CA ASN A 601 -11.83 -15.88 -48.41
C ASN A 601 -12.42 -17.20 -47.89
N THR A 602 -13.21 -17.12 -46.83
CA THR A 602 -13.81 -18.27 -46.13
C THR A 602 -15.31 -18.05 -45.95
N TYR A 603 -16.05 -19.14 -45.69
CA TYR A 603 -17.51 -19.14 -45.76
C TYR A 603 -18.16 -18.06 -44.88
N TRP A 604 -17.83 -17.99 -43.59
CA TRP A 604 -18.50 -17.06 -42.68
C TRP A 604 -18.06 -15.61 -42.88
N ALA A 605 -16.78 -15.39 -43.20
CA ALA A 605 -16.30 -14.07 -43.58
C ALA A 605 -17.00 -13.55 -44.86
N ASN A 606 -17.17 -14.40 -45.87
CA ASN A 606 -17.90 -14.06 -47.09
C ASN A 606 -19.40 -13.87 -46.85
N LEU A 607 -19.98 -14.63 -45.91
CA LEU A 607 -21.38 -14.45 -45.53
C LEU A 607 -21.60 -13.07 -44.89
N ARG A 608 -20.70 -12.63 -43.99
CA ARG A 608 -20.71 -11.25 -43.45
C ARG A 608 -20.68 -10.24 -44.59
N ARG A 609 -19.72 -10.36 -45.52
CA ARG A 609 -19.59 -9.46 -46.68
C ARG A 609 -20.87 -9.39 -47.49
N LYS A 610 -21.49 -10.54 -47.74
CA LYS A 610 -22.75 -10.65 -48.49
C LYS A 610 -23.90 -9.96 -47.76
N HIS A 611 -24.05 -10.18 -46.46
CA HIS A 611 -25.18 -9.64 -45.69
C HIS A 611 -25.06 -8.15 -45.39
N THR A 612 -23.83 -7.66 -45.19
CA THR A 612 -23.59 -6.29 -44.72
C THR A 612 -23.10 -5.35 -45.83
N GLY A 613 -22.66 -5.90 -46.97
CA GLY A 613 -21.93 -5.16 -48.00
C GLY A 613 -20.52 -4.71 -47.56
N ARG A 614 -20.06 -5.13 -46.38
CA ARG A 614 -18.81 -4.69 -45.77
C ARG A 614 -17.68 -5.70 -45.99
N ASP A 615 -16.59 -5.27 -46.63
CA ASP A 615 -15.41 -6.13 -46.82
C ASP A 615 -14.62 -6.33 -45.50
N GLU A 616 -14.42 -5.24 -44.76
CA GLU A 616 -13.69 -5.24 -43.48
C GLU A 616 -14.38 -6.08 -42.39
N PRO A 617 -13.61 -6.73 -41.50
CA PRO A 617 -14.15 -7.37 -40.31
C PRO A 617 -14.67 -6.36 -39.28
N TYR A 618 -15.53 -6.83 -38.38
CA TYR A 618 -15.95 -6.07 -37.21
C TYR A 618 -14.81 -5.87 -36.21
N GLY A 619 -13.93 -6.87 -36.04
CA GLY A 619 -12.76 -6.77 -35.18
C GLY A 619 -13.11 -6.77 -33.70
N VAL A 620 -14.07 -7.59 -33.28
CA VAL A 620 -14.51 -7.74 -31.89
C VAL A 620 -13.36 -8.37 -31.08
N LYS A 621 -12.94 -7.69 -30.02
CA LYS A 621 -11.82 -8.15 -29.19
C LYS A 621 -12.27 -8.95 -27.98
N LEU A 622 -13.32 -8.53 -27.28
CA LEU A 622 -13.73 -9.14 -26.01
C LEU A 622 -14.76 -10.25 -26.24
N TRP A 623 -14.43 -11.45 -25.77
CA TRP A 623 -15.29 -12.64 -25.87
C TRP A 623 -15.44 -13.34 -24.53
N GLY A 624 -16.68 -13.53 -24.09
CA GLY A 624 -17.05 -14.20 -22.85
C GLY A 624 -17.32 -15.67 -23.08
N LEU A 625 -16.68 -16.54 -22.30
CA LEU A 625 -16.85 -17.98 -22.36
C LEU A 625 -18.10 -18.41 -21.60
N GLY A 626 -19.27 -18.16 -22.19
CA GLY A 626 -20.57 -18.50 -21.58
C GLY A 626 -21.13 -17.39 -20.69
N ASN A 627 -22.21 -17.72 -19.98
CA ASN A 627 -22.83 -16.90 -18.95
C ASN A 627 -23.26 -17.80 -17.78
N GLU A 628 -22.94 -17.41 -16.54
CA GLU A 628 -23.40 -18.03 -15.29
C GLU A 628 -23.62 -19.55 -15.33
N MET A 629 -22.68 -20.31 -15.90
CA MET A 629 -22.88 -21.74 -16.18
C MET A 629 -23.02 -22.59 -14.89
N TYR A 630 -22.78 -21.98 -13.73
CA TYR A 630 -23.00 -22.53 -12.39
C TYR A 630 -24.49 -22.54 -11.97
N GLY A 631 -25.28 -21.57 -12.45
CA GLY A 631 -26.61 -21.27 -11.93
C GLY A 631 -27.63 -22.35 -12.26
N LYS A 632 -28.43 -22.78 -11.29
CA LYS A 632 -29.48 -23.80 -11.52
C LYS A 632 -30.58 -23.35 -12.47
N TRP A 633 -30.77 -22.04 -12.60
CA TRP A 633 -31.68 -21.40 -13.55
C TRP A 633 -31.16 -21.42 -14.98
N GLN A 634 -29.86 -21.65 -15.17
CA GLN A 634 -29.21 -21.42 -16.45
C GLN A 634 -29.43 -22.59 -17.41
N ILE A 635 -29.82 -22.27 -18.66
CA ILE A 635 -29.97 -23.28 -19.70
C ILE A 635 -28.61 -23.90 -20.01
N GLY A 636 -28.51 -25.23 -19.93
CA GLY A 636 -27.27 -25.96 -20.16
C GLY A 636 -26.25 -25.83 -19.03
N GLN A 637 -26.71 -25.58 -17.79
CA GLN A 637 -25.89 -25.59 -16.56
C GLN A 637 -24.88 -26.74 -16.55
N LEU A 638 -23.66 -26.45 -16.08
CA LEU A 638 -22.55 -27.40 -15.99
C LEU A 638 -21.94 -27.42 -14.58
N PRO A 639 -21.45 -28.56 -14.10
CA PRO A 639 -20.53 -28.59 -12.97
C PRO A 639 -19.22 -27.84 -13.28
N ALA A 640 -18.58 -27.25 -12.25
CA ALA A 640 -17.39 -26.40 -12.41
C ALA A 640 -16.25 -27.06 -13.23
N LYS A 641 -15.96 -28.34 -12.94
CA LYS A 641 -14.90 -29.09 -13.65
C LYS A 641 -15.23 -29.34 -15.11
N GLU A 642 -16.50 -29.59 -15.42
CA GLU A 642 -16.95 -29.82 -16.81
C GLU A 642 -16.93 -28.51 -17.60
N TYR A 643 -17.40 -27.41 -16.99
CA TYR A 643 -17.27 -26.09 -17.58
C TYR A 643 -15.80 -25.73 -17.82
N ALA A 644 -14.92 -25.88 -16.81
CA ALA A 644 -13.50 -25.57 -16.95
C ALA A 644 -12.85 -26.36 -18.09
N GLN A 645 -13.18 -27.65 -18.23
CA GLN A 645 -12.70 -28.49 -19.32
C GLN A 645 -13.23 -28.04 -20.69
N LYS A 646 -14.54 -27.74 -20.80
CA LYS A 646 -15.16 -27.24 -22.04
C LYS A 646 -14.58 -25.88 -22.44
N ALA A 647 -14.53 -24.94 -21.50
CA ALA A 647 -14.00 -23.59 -21.70
C ALA A 647 -12.52 -23.61 -22.09
N HIS A 648 -11.72 -24.53 -21.56
CA HIS A 648 -10.32 -24.69 -21.94
C HIS A 648 -10.19 -25.09 -23.43
N GLN A 649 -10.98 -26.07 -23.87
CA GLN A 649 -11.00 -26.50 -25.27
C GLN A 649 -11.46 -25.37 -26.20
N TRP A 650 -12.46 -24.60 -25.78
CA TRP A 650 -12.97 -23.46 -26.54
C TRP A 650 -11.95 -22.35 -26.62
N ALA A 651 -11.33 -21.97 -25.50
CA ALA A 651 -10.32 -20.92 -25.44
C ALA A 651 -9.11 -21.24 -26.34
N HIS A 652 -8.63 -22.48 -26.32
CA HIS A 652 -7.58 -22.94 -27.23
C HIS A 652 -7.96 -22.75 -28.70
N ALA A 653 -9.14 -23.24 -29.09
CA ALA A 653 -9.59 -23.17 -30.48
C ALA A 653 -9.85 -21.73 -30.94
N LEU A 654 -10.49 -20.90 -30.11
CA LEU A 654 -10.77 -19.49 -30.40
C LEU A 654 -9.46 -18.71 -30.59
N LYS A 655 -8.49 -18.82 -29.66
CA LYS A 655 -7.18 -18.16 -29.81
C LYS A 655 -6.34 -18.74 -30.96
N SER A 656 -6.58 -19.98 -31.37
CA SER A 656 -5.93 -20.55 -32.56
C SER A 656 -6.49 -19.93 -33.86
N MET A 657 -7.77 -19.56 -33.88
CA MET A 657 -8.39 -18.87 -35.01
C MET A 657 -7.99 -17.39 -35.05
N ASP A 658 -8.09 -16.70 -33.91
CA ASP A 658 -7.71 -15.30 -33.76
C ASP A 658 -6.94 -15.10 -32.44
N PRO A 659 -5.60 -15.03 -32.47
CA PRO A 659 -4.80 -14.88 -31.26
C PRO A 659 -4.90 -13.49 -30.63
N SER A 660 -5.51 -12.51 -31.31
CA SER A 660 -5.64 -11.13 -30.84
C SER A 660 -6.81 -10.92 -29.89
N ILE A 661 -7.73 -11.88 -29.79
CA ILE A 661 -8.90 -11.78 -28.92
C ILE A 661 -8.52 -11.83 -27.44
N VAL A 662 -9.36 -11.16 -26.66
CA VAL A 662 -9.37 -11.11 -25.21
C VAL A 662 -10.47 -12.04 -24.72
N LEU A 663 -10.11 -13.04 -23.93
CA LEU A 663 -11.07 -14.01 -23.38
C LEU A 663 -11.39 -13.70 -21.92
N ILE A 664 -12.69 -13.77 -21.59
CA ILE A 664 -13.22 -13.63 -20.23
C ILE A 664 -13.82 -14.97 -19.82
N SER A 665 -13.31 -15.56 -18.74
CA SER A 665 -13.91 -16.77 -18.16
C SER A 665 -15.14 -16.45 -17.32
N CYS A 666 -16.10 -17.36 -17.26
CA CYS A 666 -17.27 -17.27 -16.39
C CYS A 666 -16.88 -17.67 -14.96
N GLY A 667 -16.71 -16.69 -14.07
CA GLY A 667 -16.70 -16.92 -12.62
C GLY A 667 -18.10 -16.79 -12.03
N GLU A 668 -18.20 -16.93 -10.72
CA GLU A 668 -19.42 -16.78 -9.93
C GLU A 668 -19.32 -15.47 -9.14
N ILE A 669 -19.13 -15.51 -7.82
CA ILE A 669 -19.15 -14.33 -6.94
C ILE A 669 -17.74 -13.95 -6.45
N GLY A 670 -16.69 -14.64 -6.90
CA GLY A 670 -15.30 -14.40 -6.50
C GLY A 670 -14.89 -15.02 -5.15
N VAL A 671 -15.78 -15.78 -4.51
CA VAL A 671 -15.54 -16.42 -3.21
C VAL A 671 -15.94 -17.89 -3.18
N SER A 672 -16.22 -18.50 -4.34
CA SER A 672 -16.79 -19.84 -4.40
C SER A 672 -15.80 -20.91 -4.86
N SER A 673 -16.19 -22.17 -4.69
CA SER A 673 -15.46 -23.31 -5.24
C SER A 673 -15.51 -23.35 -6.76
N TRP A 674 -16.53 -22.75 -7.38
CA TRP A 674 -16.59 -22.57 -8.83
C TRP A 674 -15.41 -21.73 -9.32
N ASP A 675 -15.21 -20.55 -8.72
CA ASP A 675 -14.13 -19.63 -9.07
C ASP A 675 -12.77 -20.34 -8.99
N TYR A 676 -12.53 -21.07 -7.90
CA TYR A 676 -11.34 -21.88 -7.72
C TYR A 676 -11.14 -22.89 -8.85
N GLU A 677 -12.10 -23.79 -9.10
CA GLU A 677 -11.98 -24.86 -10.10
C GLU A 677 -11.80 -24.32 -11.53
N VAL A 678 -12.47 -23.21 -11.87
CA VAL A 678 -12.35 -22.57 -13.19
C VAL A 678 -10.96 -21.97 -13.39
N LEU A 679 -10.47 -21.21 -12.40
CA LEU A 679 -9.17 -20.57 -12.46
C LEU A 679 -8.03 -21.60 -12.56
N GLN A 680 -8.15 -22.73 -11.86
CA GLN A 680 -7.17 -23.83 -11.89
C GLN A 680 -6.89 -24.40 -13.28
N LYS A 681 -7.73 -24.11 -14.27
CA LYS A 681 -7.54 -24.57 -15.65
C LYS A 681 -7.44 -23.44 -16.67
N LEU A 682 -8.10 -22.31 -16.43
CA LEU A 682 -8.26 -21.27 -17.44
C LEU A 682 -7.28 -20.11 -17.34
N VAL A 683 -6.62 -19.90 -16.21
CA VAL A 683 -5.68 -18.78 -16.01
C VAL A 683 -4.64 -18.61 -17.15
N PRO A 684 -4.04 -19.68 -17.73
CA PRO A 684 -3.11 -19.53 -18.86
C PRO A 684 -3.78 -19.04 -20.16
N TRP A 685 -5.09 -19.26 -20.30
CA TRP A 685 -5.84 -19.10 -21.54
C TRP A 685 -6.67 -17.82 -21.60
N VAL A 686 -7.05 -17.28 -20.45
CA VAL A 686 -7.92 -16.10 -20.36
C VAL A 686 -7.14 -14.83 -20.03
N ASP A 687 -7.80 -13.70 -20.26
CA ASP A 687 -7.30 -12.36 -20.02
C ASP A 687 -7.95 -11.76 -18.76
N TYR A 688 -9.21 -12.13 -18.51
CA TYR A 688 -9.96 -11.77 -17.31
C TYR A 688 -10.78 -12.94 -16.76
N HIS A 689 -11.11 -12.84 -15.48
CA HIS A 689 -12.08 -13.72 -14.82
C HIS A 689 -13.30 -12.91 -14.43
N SER A 690 -14.50 -13.34 -14.83
CA SER A 690 -15.72 -12.63 -14.51
C SER A 690 -16.14 -12.88 -13.06
N ILE A 691 -16.78 -11.90 -12.41
CA ILE A 691 -17.55 -12.12 -11.18
C ILE A 691 -18.82 -11.28 -11.21
N HIS A 692 -19.90 -11.82 -10.67
CA HIS A 692 -21.24 -11.27 -10.72
C HIS A 692 -21.78 -11.10 -9.30
N LEU A 693 -22.32 -9.94 -8.95
CA LEU A 693 -22.93 -9.73 -7.64
C LEU A 693 -23.92 -8.57 -7.66
N TYR A 694 -25.14 -8.85 -7.22
CA TYR A 694 -26.18 -7.84 -6.99
C TYR A 694 -26.40 -7.64 -5.49
N THR A 695 -26.73 -6.41 -5.09
CA THR A 695 -27.01 -6.07 -3.69
C THR A 695 -28.40 -5.46 -3.55
N SER A 696 -29.38 -6.20 -3.05
CA SER A 696 -30.65 -5.72 -2.49
C SER A 696 -31.47 -6.95 -2.04
N PRO A 697 -32.31 -6.90 -0.99
CA PRO A 697 -33.03 -8.08 -0.52
C PRO A 697 -34.05 -8.62 -1.54
N GLY A 698 -33.87 -9.87 -1.98
CA GLY A 698 -34.91 -10.66 -2.67
C GLY A 698 -35.79 -11.49 -1.73
N PRO A 699 -36.84 -12.15 -2.25
CA PRO A 699 -37.79 -12.95 -1.47
C PRO A 699 -37.19 -14.25 -0.90
N ASP A 700 -36.07 -14.73 -1.44
CA ASP A 700 -35.38 -15.95 -0.98
C ASP A 700 -34.63 -15.79 0.36
N ILE A 701 -34.79 -14.64 1.01
CA ILE A 701 -34.07 -14.33 2.25
C ILE A 701 -35.08 -14.17 3.37
N ASP A 702 -35.10 -15.17 4.26
CA ASP A 702 -35.91 -15.19 5.50
C ASP A 702 -35.39 -14.16 6.52
N PHE A 703 -35.55 -12.90 6.16
CA PHE A 703 -35.23 -11.78 7.02
C PHE A 703 -36.43 -11.45 7.90
N LYS A 704 -36.29 -11.74 9.20
CA LYS A 704 -37.31 -11.44 10.22
C LYS A 704 -37.69 -9.96 10.33
N ASP A 705 -36.75 -9.06 10.01
CA ASP A 705 -36.99 -7.62 9.97
C ASP A 705 -37.10 -7.13 8.52
N THR A 706 -38.28 -6.62 8.17
CA THR A 706 -38.67 -6.12 6.85
C THR A 706 -38.92 -4.60 6.85
N SER A 707 -38.55 -3.91 7.93
CA SER A 707 -38.69 -2.46 8.07
C SER A 707 -37.93 -1.69 6.98
N LEU A 708 -38.40 -0.48 6.66
CA LEU A 708 -37.74 0.41 5.70
C LEU A 708 -36.28 0.66 6.07
N ARG A 709 -35.99 0.81 7.36
CA ARG A 709 -34.63 0.98 7.88
C ARG A 709 -33.75 -0.24 7.59
N ALA A 710 -34.22 -1.44 7.89
CA ALA A 710 -33.47 -2.66 7.63
C ALA A 710 -33.21 -2.88 6.12
N ARG A 711 -34.18 -2.55 5.26
CA ARG A 711 -34.02 -2.58 3.79
C ARG A 711 -32.97 -1.58 3.32
N TYR A 712 -33.04 -0.34 3.80
CA TYR A 712 -32.04 0.69 3.52
C TYR A 712 -30.64 0.25 3.92
N GLU A 713 -30.46 -0.17 5.17
CA GLU A 713 -29.17 -0.57 5.72
C GLU A 713 -28.58 -1.76 4.95
N ARG A 714 -29.37 -2.80 4.64
CA ARG A 714 -28.89 -3.94 3.83
C ARG A 714 -28.42 -3.54 2.44
N ASN A 715 -29.13 -2.60 1.81
CA ASN A 715 -28.81 -2.13 0.46
C ASN A 715 -27.50 -1.32 0.46
N VAL A 716 -27.42 -0.25 1.26
CA VAL A 716 -26.25 0.67 1.24
C VAL A 716 -24.98 0.05 1.79
N PHE A 717 -25.07 -0.99 2.63
CA PHE A 717 -23.91 -1.73 3.15
C PHE A 717 -23.58 -2.99 2.37
N GLY A 718 -24.46 -3.47 1.49
CA GLY A 718 -24.23 -4.63 0.63
C GLY A 718 -22.97 -4.57 -0.23
N PRO A 719 -22.60 -3.42 -0.83
CA PRO A 719 -21.40 -3.30 -1.68
C PRO A 719 -20.09 -3.67 -0.98
N ALA A 720 -20.04 -3.66 0.35
CA ALA A 720 -18.88 -4.15 1.11
C ALA A 720 -18.55 -5.63 0.84
N ALA A 721 -19.56 -6.43 0.46
CA ALA A 721 -19.36 -7.81 0.04
C ALA A 721 -18.48 -7.88 -1.22
N ALA A 722 -18.72 -7.00 -2.19
CA ALA A 722 -17.95 -6.94 -3.42
C ALA A 722 -16.47 -6.65 -3.15
N GLU A 723 -16.19 -5.73 -2.22
CA GLU A 723 -14.82 -5.37 -1.86
C GLU A 723 -14.04 -6.59 -1.35
N LYS A 724 -14.69 -7.41 -0.51
CA LYS A 724 -14.09 -8.65 0.01
C LYS A 724 -14.00 -9.75 -1.04
N ALA A 725 -15.02 -9.86 -1.89
CA ALA A 725 -15.04 -10.81 -3.00
C ALA A 725 -13.90 -10.58 -3.99
N ILE A 726 -13.65 -9.33 -4.36
CA ILE A 726 -12.53 -8.93 -5.22
C ILE A 726 -11.19 -9.36 -4.61
N ASP A 727 -11.01 -9.15 -3.30
CA ASP A 727 -9.76 -9.55 -2.61
C ASP A 727 -9.55 -11.06 -2.60
N ILE A 728 -10.60 -11.84 -2.33
CA ILE A 728 -10.52 -13.31 -2.33
C ILE A 728 -10.30 -13.84 -3.75
N CYS A 729 -11.05 -13.36 -4.73
CA CYS A 729 -10.92 -13.73 -6.13
C CYS A 729 -9.50 -13.45 -6.65
N THR A 730 -8.92 -12.30 -6.29
CA THR A 730 -7.53 -11.99 -6.62
C THR A 730 -6.56 -13.01 -6.00
N GLY A 731 -6.81 -13.44 -4.75
CA GLY A 731 -6.04 -14.51 -4.12
C GLY A 731 -6.18 -15.86 -4.82
N LEU A 732 -7.38 -16.20 -5.32
CA LEU A 732 -7.61 -17.42 -6.12
C LEU A 732 -6.89 -17.36 -7.46
N ILE A 733 -6.90 -16.19 -8.12
CA ILE A 733 -6.15 -15.94 -9.35
C ILE A 733 -4.65 -16.15 -9.10
N ASP A 734 -4.10 -15.54 -8.04
CA ASP A 734 -2.68 -15.65 -7.71
C ASP A 734 -2.29 -17.09 -7.36
N LEU A 735 -3.13 -17.81 -6.60
CA LEU A 735 -2.91 -19.23 -6.31
C LEU A 735 -2.82 -20.06 -7.60
N ALA A 736 -3.81 -19.93 -8.49
CA ALA A 736 -3.84 -20.67 -9.75
C ALA A 736 -2.66 -20.29 -10.67
N ARG A 737 -2.21 -19.03 -10.67
CA ARG A 737 -1.02 -18.58 -11.40
C ARG A 737 0.26 -19.22 -10.86
N ILE A 738 0.40 -19.32 -9.54
CA ILE A 738 1.55 -19.96 -8.89
C ILE A 738 1.59 -21.44 -9.26
N GLU A 739 0.48 -22.15 -9.11
CA GLU A 739 0.41 -23.60 -9.36
C GLU A 739 0.62 -23.95 -10.83
N GLN A 740 0.19 -23.09 -11.75
CA GLN A 740 0.36 -23.28 -13.20
C GLN A 740 1.60 -22.57 -13.78
N ASN A 741 2.42 -21.92 -12.95
CA ASN A 741 3.60 -21.15 -13.36
C ASN A 741 3.29 -20.07 -14.44
N VAL A 742 2.20 -19.33 -14.28
CA VAL A 742 1.76 -18.29 -15.22
C VAL A 742 2.25 -16.90 -14.77
N PRO A 743 3.24 -16.29 -15.46
CA PRO A 743 3.75 -14.98 -15.08
C PRO A 743 2.76 -13.85 -15.39
N LYS A 744 1.94 -14.01 -16.43
CA LYS A 744 0.90 -13.04 -16.83
C LYS A 744 -0.06 -12.79 -15.67
N GLN A 745 -0.28 -11.52 -15.34
CA GLN A 745 -1.33 -11.14 -14.41
C GLN A 745 -2.66 -11.01 -15.17
N ILE A 746 -3.70 -11.66 -14.65
CA ILE A 746 -5.06 -11.46 -15.10
C ILE A 746 -5.81 -10.62 -14.06
N LYS A 747 -6.79 -9.85 -14.52
CA LYS A 747 -7.62 -8.99 -13.67
C LYS A 747 -9.07 -9.47 -13.65
N ILE A 748 -9.86 -8.88 -12.78
CA ILE A 748 -11.29 -9.20 -12.65
C ILE A 748 -12.08 -8.36 -13.67
N ALA A 749 -13.05 -9.00 -14.30
CA ALA A 749 -14.14 -8.36 -15.03
C ALA A 749 -15.43 -8.48 -14.19
N PHE A 750 -15.85 -7.41 -13.55
CA PHE A 750 -17.10 -7.36 -12.79
C PHE A 750 -18.26 -7.07 -13.74
N ASP A 751 -18.53 -7.98 -14.66
CA ASP A 751 -19.38 -7.76 -15.84
C ASP A 751 -20.89 -7.96 -15.59
N GLU A 752 -21.27 -8.21 -14.33
CA GLU A 752 -22.62 -7.98 -13.80
C GLU A 752 -22.58 -7.43 -12.36
N TRP A 753 -23.06 -6.20 -12.20
CA TRP A 753 -23.29 -5.61 -10.87
C TRP A 753 -24.42 -4.58 -10.92
N ASN A 754 -25.24 -4.54 -9.87
CA ASN A 754 -26.20 -3.46 -9.58
C ASN A 754 -26.87 -3.64 -8.21
N SER A 755 -27.77 -2.73 -7.84
CA SER A 755 -28.88 -3.03 -6.92
C SER A 755 -30.02 -3.69 -7.69
N TRP A 756 -30.44 -4.90 -7.26
CA TRP A 756 -31.58 -5.59 -7.83
C TRP A 756 -32.46 -6.18 -6.73
N ASP A 757 -33.64 -5.60 -6.55
CA ASP A 757 -34.71 -6.08 -5.68
C ASP A 757 -35.65 -6.96 -6.51
N PHE A 758 -35.56 -8.28 -6.30
CA PHE A 758 -36.37 -9.29 -6.97
C PHE A 758 -37.88 -9.16 -6.73
N THR A 759 -38.32 -8.31 -5.79
CA THR A 759 -39.75 -8.00 -5.59
C THR A 759 -40.21 -6.79 -6.39
N LYS A 760 -39.29 -5.96 -6.89
CA LYS A 760 -39.57 -4.78 -7.72
C LYS A 760 -39.30 -5.06 -9.20
N GLY A 761 -38.12 -5.57 -9.53
CA GLY A 761 -37.76 -6.00 -10.88
C GLY A 761 -38.00 -7.51 -11.00
N THR A 762 -39.15 -7.90 -11.54
CA THR A 762 -39.55 -9.31 -11.65
C THR A 762 -39.55 -9.77 -13.11
N PRO A 763 -39.39 -11.07 -13.41
CA PRO A 763 -39.48 -11.55 -14.79
C PRO A 763 -40.77 -11.11 -15.50
N GLU A 764 -41.89 -11.04 -14.78
CA GLU A 764 -43.21 -10.67 -15.33
C GLU A 764 -43.28 -9.22 -15.80
N ASN A 765 -42.50 -8.30 -15.20
CA ASN A 765 -42.42 -6.91 -15.63
C ASN A 765 -41.18 -6.60 -16.46
N GLY A 766 -40.44 -7.63 -16.89
CA GLY A 766 -39.21 -7.46 -17.66
C GLY A 766 -38.07 -6.84 -16.85
N LEU A 767 -38.04 -7.03 -15.52
CA LEU A 767 -37.05 -6.50 -14.59
C LEU A 767 -37.00 -4.96 -14.55
N GLU A 768 -38.11 -4.28 -14.84
CA GLU A 768 -38.21 -2.82 -14.75
C GLU A 768 -38.39 -2.36 -13.30
N GLN A 769 -37.27 -2.22 -12.59
CA GLN A 769 -37.23 -1.68 -11.23
C GLN A 769 -37.15 -0.15 -11.24
N ILE A 770 -38.03 0.48 -10.45
CA ILE A 770 -37.93 1.90 -10.10
C ILE A 770 -37.00 2.05 -8.89
N TYR A 771 -35.90 2.79 -9.08
CA TYR A 771 -34.89 3.02 -8.06
C TYR A 771 -35.22 4.21 -7.15
N ASP A 772 -34.88 4.08 -5.87
CA ASP A 772 -35.03 5.13 -4.87
C ASP A 772 -33.67 5.71 -4.41
N LEU A 773 -33.66 6.58 -3.40
CA LEU A 773 -32.43 7.20 -2.89
C LEU A 773 -31.50 6.19 -2.20
N SER A 774 -32.05 5.13 -1.59
CA SER A 774 -31.26 4.04 -1.00
C SER A 774 -30.40 3.38 -2.07
N ASP A 775 -31.00 3.10 -3.23
CA ASP A 775 -30.31 2.51 -4.38
C ASP A 775 -29.20 3.43 -4.91
N ALA A 776 -29.47 4.74 -5.02
CA ALA A 776 -28.45 5.70 -5.45
C ALA A 776 -27.23 5.72 -4.49
N LEU A 777 -27.45 5.64 -3.18
CA LEU A 777 -26.38 5.56 -2.19
C LEU A 777 -25.62 4.22 -2.23
N ALA A 778 -26.32 3.13 -2.53
CA ALA A 778 -25.69 1.83 -2.77
C ALA A 778 -24.78 1.88 -4.01
N ILE A 779 -25.23 2.47 -5.12
CA ILE A 779 -24.43 2.63 -6.34
C ILE A 779 -23.22 3.53 -6.13
N ALA A 780 -23.36 4.62 -5.37
CA ALA A 780 -22.20 5.44 -4.99
C ALA A 780 -21.17 4.64 -4.17
N SER A 781 -21.64 3.71 -3.31
CA SER A 781 -20.78 2.83 -2.51
C SER A 781 -20.11 1.75 -3.37
N TRP A 782 -20.82 1.16 -4.34
CA TRP A 782 -20.24 0.28 -5.36
C TRP A 782 -19.11 0.96 -6.13
N MET A 783 -19.35 2.18 -6.60
CA MET A 783 -18.34 2.92 -7.35
C MET A 783 -17.11 3.24 -6.49
N ASN A 784 -17.30 3.58 -5.21
CA ASN A 784 -16.21 3.74 -4.26
C ASN A 784 -15.36 2.46 -4.11
N VAL A 785 -15.99 1.28 -4.07
CA VAL A 785 -15.29 -0.01 -4.05
C VAL A 785 -14.43 -0.18 -5.30
N PHE A 786 -14.98 0.05 -6.49
CA PHE A 786 -14.21 -0.08 -7.74
C PHE A 786 -13.02 0.87 -7.80
N ILE A 787 -13.15 2.12 -7.35
CA ILE A 787 -12.00 3.05 -7.29
C ILE A 787 -10.94 2.55 -6.30
N ARG A 788 -11.33 2.06 -5.12
CA ARG A 788 -10.37 1.49 -4.16
C ARG A 788 -9.70 0.20 -4.64
N LYS A 789 -10.31 -0.50 -5.59
CA LYS A 789 -9.83 -1.78 -6.15
C LYS A 789 -9.42 -1.68 -7.63
N ALA A 790 -9.07 -0.48 -8.11
CA ALA A 790 -8.68 -0.23 -9.49
C ALA A 790 -7.43 -1.01 -9.94
N ASP A 791 -6.60 -1.44 -9.00
CA ASP A 791 -5.46 -2.33 -9.25
C ASP A 791 -5.90 -3.73 -9.67
N LYS A 792 -7.08 -4.20 -9.21
CA LYS A 792 -7.57 -5.57 -9.35
C LYS A 792 -8.71 -5.73 -10.35
N VAL A 793 -9.61 -4.75 -10.42
CA VAL A 793 -10.76 -4.75 -11.33
C VAL A 793 -10.43 -3.88 -12.55
N ALA A 794 -10.57 -4.45 -13.74
CA ALA A 794 -10.32 -3.73 -14.98
C ALA A 794 -11.60 -3.34 -15.70
N ILE A 795 -12.60 -4.22 -15.70
CA ILE A 795 -13.87 -4.04 -16.41
C ILE A 795 -14.97 -4.12 -15.37
N ALA A 796 -15.95 -3.23 -15.41
CA ALA A 796 -17.17 -3.37 -14.65
C ALA A 796 -18.36 -2.95 -15.53
N CYS A 797 -19.33 -3.84 -15.70
CA CYS A 797 -20.50 -3.60 -16.55
C CYS A 797 -21.75 -3.46 -15.68
N ILE A 798 -22.34 -2.26 -15.66
CA ILE A 798 -23.59 -2.05 -14.92
C ILE A 798 -24.70 -2.87 -15.58
N ALA A 799 -25.36 -3.70 -14.78
CA ALA A 799 -26.41 -4.61 -15.21
C ALA A 799 -27.78 -4.02 -14.85
N GLN A 800 -28.54 -3.43 -15.77
CA GLN A 800 -28.22 -3.20 -17.18
C GLN A 800 -28.26 -1.73 -17.57
N SER A 801 -28.04 -1.43 -18.85
CA SER A 801 -27.84 -0.06 -19.33
C SER A 801 -29.15 0.70 -19.55
N VAL A 802 -30.21 0.00 -19.98
CA VAL A 802 -31.49 0.60 -20.41
C VAL A 802 -32.68 -0.31 -20.04
N ASN A 803 -33.76 0.29 -19.53
CA ASN A 803 -35.00 -0.31 -19.01
C ASN A 803 -34.84 -1.35 -17.90
N VAL A 804 -34.17 -2.45 -18.19
CA VAL A 804 -33.96 -3.61 -17.32
C VAL A 804 -32.97 -3.25 -16.20
N ILE A 805 -33.43 -3.21 -14.94
CA ILE A 805 -32.61 -2.87 -13.74
C ILE A 805 -31.54 -1.81 -14.07
N SER A 806 -31.96 -0.66 -14.60
CA SER A 806 -31.08 0.26 -15.31
C SER A 806 -31.13 1.69 -14.82
N PRO A 807 -30.09 2.51 -15.08
CA PRO A 807 -30.12 3.93 -14.79
C PRO A 807 -31.03 4.74 -15.74
N ILE A 808 -31.46 4.17 -16.87
CA ILE A 808 -32.20 4.87 -17.93
C ILE A 808 -33.48 4.10 -18.25
N ILE A 809 -34.64 4.70 -18.04
CA ILE A 809 -35.94 4.16 -18.51
C ILE A 809 -36.39 4.94 -19.74
N THR A 810 -36.84 4.25 -20.78
CA THR A 810 -37.43 4.88 -21.96
C THR A 810 -38.96 4.95 -21.87
N THR A 811 -39.51 6.04 -22.36
CA THR A 811 -40.94 6.21 -22.67
C THR A 811 -41.12 6.41 -24.17
N PRO A 812 -42.32 6.28 -24.75
CA PRO A 812 -42.50 6.44 -26.20
C PRO A 812 -41.97 7.78 -26.74
N THR A 813 -41.96 8.85 -25.94
CA THR A 813 -41.58 10.20 -26.40
C THR A 813 -40.30 10.74 -25.77
N SER A 814 -39.69 10.05 -24.80
CA SER A 814 -38.47 10.53 -24.10
C SER A 814 -37.82 9.44 -23.25
N HIS A 815 -36.96 9.82 -22.32
CA HIS A 815 -36.36 8.96 -21.31
C HIS A 815 -36.51 9.58 -19.91
N ILE A 816 -36.33 8.75 -18.89
CA ILE A 816 -36.29 9.10 -17.48
C ILE A 816 -34.94 8.64 -16.95
N LEU A 817 -34.20 9.56 -16.32
CA LEU A 817 -32.99 9.26 -15.59
C LEU A 817 -33.38 8.79 -14.19
N GLN A 818 -33.06 7.55 -13.85
CA GLN A 818 -33.35 7.00 -12.52
C GLN A 818 -32.40 7.57 -11.47
N THR A 819 -32.73 7.41 -10.19
CA THR A 819 -31.91 7.91 -9.07
C THR A 819 -30.46 7.41 -9.15
N ILE A 820 -30.25 6.16 -9.59
CA ILE A 820 -28.93 5.54 -9.75
C ILE A 820 -28.09 6.11 -10.91
N TYR A 821 -28.70 6.81 -11.88
CA TYR A 821 -27.98 7.47 -12.98
C TYR A 821 -27.00 8.52 -12.46
N HIS A 822 -27.44 9.33 -11.50
CA HIS A 822 -26.67 10.47 -11.01
C HIS A 822 -25.33 10.11 -10.36
N PRO A 823 -25.26 9.18 -9.37
CA PRO A 823 -23.97 8.77 -8.83
C PRO A 823 -23.09 8.12 -9.90
N TYR A 824 -23.65 7.29 -10.78
CA TYR A 824 -22.89 6.66 -11.86
C TYR A 824 -22.26 7.70 -12.80
N TYR A 825 -23.04 8.70 -13.24
CA TYR A 825 -22.57 9.83 -14.04
C TYR A 825 -21.46 10.63 -13.34
N LEU A 826 -21.63 10.95 -12.06
CA LEU A 826 -20.62 11.72 -11.30
C LEU A 826 -19.29 10.97 -11.24
N PHE A 827 -19.29 9.66 -10.99
CA PHE A 827 -18.06 8.88 -11.01
C PHE A 827 -17.49 8.76 -12.43
N ALA A 828 -18.31 8.48 -13.45
CA ALA A 828 -17.87 8.38 -14.85
C ALA A 828 -17.27 9.70 -15.38
N LYS A 829 -17.73 10.85 -14.88
CA LYS A 829 -17.23 12.17 -15.24
C LYS A 829 -15.98 12.58 -14.46
N TYR A 830 -15.98 12.35 -13.14
CA TYR A 830 -14.95 12.90 -12.26
C TYR A 830 -13.90 11.88 -11.84
N MET A 831 -14.17 10.58 -11.73
CA MET A 831 -13.14 9.62 -11.27
C MET A 831 -12.36 8.97 -12.42
N ARG A 832 -12.88 9.07 -13.64
CA ARG A 832 -12.29 8.56 -14.88
C ARG A 832 -10.90 9.13 -15.18
N SER A 833 -10.04 8.29 -15.76
CA SER A 833 -8.64 8.58 -16.13
C SER A 833 -7.78 9.15 -14.99
N GLY A 834 -8.22 8.99 -13.74
CA GLY A 834 -7.44 9.34 -12.57
C GLY A 834 -6.55 8.20 -12.09
N THR A 835 -5.61 8.51 -11.21
CA THR A 835 -4.86 7.52 -10.44
C THR A 835 -5.48 7.39 -9.07
N ALA A 836 -6.03 6.23 -8.74
CA ALA A 836 -6.58 5.96 -7.42
C ALA A 836 -5.49 6.08 -6.35
N ILE A 837 -5.82 6.81 -5.28
CA ILE A 837 -4.93 7.05 -4.14
C ILE A 837 -5.58 6.52 -2.87
N SER A 838 -4.77 5.99 -1.97
CA SER A 838 -5.27 5.49 -0.69
C SER A 838 -5.75 6.65 0.17
N LEU A 839 -7.00 6.58 0.63
CA LEU A 839 -7.60 7.57 1.50
C LEU A 839 -7.78 6.97 2.90
N ALA A 840 -7.09 7.56 3.88
CA ALA A 840 -7.26 7.18 5.28
C ALA A 840 -8.46 7.92 5.88
N LEU A 841 -9.54 7.17 6.20
CA LEU A 841 -10.67 7.70 6.95
C LEU A 841 -10.36 7.65 8.45
N THR A 842 -9.94 8.78 9.02
CA THR A 842 -9.60 8.91 10.45
C THR A 842 -10.68 9.72 11.19
N GLY A 843 -11.40 9.12 12.13
CA GLY A 843 -12.40 9.78 12.98
C GLY A 843 -12.74 8.93 14.22
N GLN A 844 -13.34 9.54 15.26
CA GLN A 844 -13.94 8.83 16.41
C GLN A 844 -14.69 7.63 15.86
N ALA A 845 -14.31 6.40 16.23
CA ALA A 845 -14.80 5.12 15.72
C ALA A 845 -16.01 5.35 14.82
N THR A 846 -15.79 5.58 13.50
CA THR A 846 -16.87 5.89 12.56
C THR A 846 -17.94 4.88 12.89
N PRO A 847 -19.13 5.28 13.39
CA PRO A 847 -20.02 4.30 13.98
C PRO A 847 -20.16 3.19 12.94
N GLN A 848 -19.85 1.97 13.37
CA GLN A 848 -19.75 0.89 12.40
C GLN A 848 -21.12 0.26 12.33
N PHE A 849 -21.57 0.03 11.11
CA PHE A 849 -22.76 -0.75 10.91
C PHE A 849 -22.48 -2.18 11.38
N GLN A 850 -23.25 -2.61 12.39
CA GLN A 850 -23.22 -3.96 12.96
C GLN A 850 -24.50 -4.74 12.63
N GLY A 851 -25.39 -4.17 11.82
CA GLY A 851 -26.60 -4.85 11.40
C GLY A 851 -26.34 -5.87 10.30
N GLN A 852 -27.42 -6.52 9.84
CA GLN A 852 -27.36 -7.51 8.78
C GLN A 852 -27.07 -6.84 7.43
N THR A 853 -26.14 -7.41 6.67
CA THR A 853 -25.86 -7.03 5.28
C THR A 853 -26.46 -8.05 4.31
N HIS A 854 -26.52 -7.69 3.02
CA HIS A 854 -26.80 -8.63 1.95
C HIS A 854 -25.69 -8.56 0.89
N PRO A 855 -25.00 -9.68 0.58
CA PRO A 855 -25.15 -11.01 1.17
C PRO A 855 -24.69 -11.08 2.64
N SER A 856 -25.31 -11.94 3.44
CA SER A 856 -25.12 -12.01 4.90
C SER A 856 -23.71 -12.43 5.32
N TRP A 857 -23.01 -13.20 4.47
CA TRP A 857 -21.64 -13.65 4.73
C TRP A 857 -20.64 -12.48 4.85
N SER A 858 -20.95 -11.33 4.23
CA SER A 858 -20.07 -10.16 4.25
C SER A 858 -19.89 -9.60 5.67
N GLN A 859 -20.91 -9.67 6.53
CA GLN A 859 -20.82 -9.20 7.91
C GLN A 859 -19.74 -9.94 8.71
N PHE A 860 -19.54 -11.24 8.44
CA PHE A 860 -18.57 -12.07 9.17
C PHE A 860 -17.15 -11.95 8.62
N THR A 861 -16.99 -11.61 7.34
CA THR A 861 -15.72 -11.72 6.61
C THR A 861 -15.12 -10.37 6.21
N ALA A 862 -15.95 -9.35 5.96
CA ALA A 862 -15.53 -7.99 5.69
C ALA A 862 -15.44 -7.14 6.98
N GLY A 863 -16.02 -7.63 8.09
CA GLY A 863 -16.06 -6.93 9.37
C GLY A 863 -17.02 -5.72 9.38
N PRO A 864 -17.11 -5.00 10.50
CA PRO A 864 -18.05 -3.89 10.65
C PRO A 864 -17.71 -2.74 9.67
N GLN A 865 -18.73 -2.24 8.98
CA GLN A 865 -18.55 -1.27 7.90
C GLN A 865 -18.70 0.17 8.39
N PRO A 866 -17.83 1.12 7.97
CA PRO A 866 -17.97 2.51 8.38
C PRO A 866 -19.23 3.13 7.74
N TYR A 867 -19.96 3.97 8.50
CA TYR A 867 -21.04 4.78 7.93
C TYR A 867 -20.54 5.77 6.88
N LEU A 868 -19.33 6.32 7.04
CA LEU A 868 -18.72 7.17 6.02
C LEU A 868 -17.88 6.30 5.07
N ASP A 869 -18.23 6.29 3.80
CA ASP A 869 -17.50 5.59 2.75
C ASP A 869 -16.89 6.61 1.77
N ALA A 870 -15.65 6.38 1.33
CA ALA A 870 -14.97 7.31 0.45
C ALA A 870 -13.89 6.66 -0.42
N SER A 871 -13.64 7.29 -1.56
CA SER A 871 -12.53 6.99 -2.46
C SER A 871 -11.99 8.28 -3.06
N ALA A 872 -10.75 8.24 -3.54
CA ALA A 872 -10.11 9.39 -4.14
C ALA A 872 -9.22 9.02 -5.33
N VAL A 873 -9.16 9.93 -6.30
CA VAL A 873 -8.22 9.85 -7.41
C VAL A 873 -7.43 11.15 -7.52
N TYR A 874 -6.18 11.04 -7.94
CA TYR A 874 -5.38 12.14 -8.44
C TYR A 874 -5.48 12.18 -9.96
N VAL A 875 -5.86 13.32 -10.53
CA VAL A 875 -5.89 13.55 -11.97
C VAL A 875 -4.86 14.60 -12.30
N GLU A 876 -3.86 14.21 -13.09
CA GLU A 876 -2.86 15.13 -13.60
C GLU A 876 -3.49 16.06 -14.64
N GLY A 877 -3.20 17.36 -14.55
CA GLY A 877 -3.58 18.34 -15.56
C GLY A 877 -2.35 18.87 -16.31
N GLY A 878 -2.60 19.68 -17.33
CA GLY A 878 -1.52 20.34 -18.08
C GLY A 878 -0.71 21.31 -17.20
N GLU A 879 0.54 21.57 -17.61
CA GLU A 879 1.41 22.60 -17.02
C GLU A 879 1.70 22.43 -15.51
N GLY A 880 1.75 21.18 -15.02
CA GLY A 880 2.10 20.88 -13.63
C GLY A 880 1.00 21.15 -12.61
N VAL A 881 -0.26 21.31 -13.05
CA VAL A 881 -1.44 21.50 -12.19
C VAL A 881 -2.23 20.19 -12.11
N GLY A 882 -2.26 19.55 -10.94
CA GLY A 882 -3.10 18.36 -10.69
C GLY A 882 -4.36 18.66 -9.89
N SER A 883 -5.35 17.77 -9.93
CA SER A 883 -6.56 17.83 -9.11
C SER A 883 -6.76 16.53 -8.33
N VAL A 884 -7.09 16.64 -7.05
CA VAL A 884 -7.57 15.50 -6.26
C VAL A 884 -9.09 15.53 -6.25
N ARG A 885 -9.71 14.41 -6.63
CA ARG A 885 -11.16 14.25 -6.70
C ARG A 885 -11.57 13.19 -5.69
N ILE A 886 -12.55 13.51 -4.86
CA ILE A 886 -12.92 12.69 -3.70
C ILE A 886 -14.42 12.46 -3.76
N ALA A 887 -14.84 11.20 -3.71
CA ALA A 887 -16.23 10.80 -3.54
C ALA A 887 -16.44 10.40 -2.09
N VAL A 888 -17.51 10.89 -1.48
CA VAL A 888 -17.86 10.63 -0.09
C VAL A 888 -19.34 10.30 -0.01
N VAL A 889 -19.66 9.21 0.67
CA VAL A 889 -21.01 8.72 0.91
C VAL A 889 -21.22 8.62 2.41
N ASN A 890 -22.25 9.31 2.92
CA ASN A 890 -22.73 9.09 4.28
C ASN A 890 -23.86 8.05 4.23
N LYS A 891 -23.58 6.84 4.68
CA LYS A 891 -24.54 5.73 4.76
C LYS A 891 -25.40 5.78 6.02
N HIS A 892 -25.15 6.70 6.96
CA HIS A 892 -25.98 6.81 8.16
C HIS A 892 -27.33 7.44 7.83
N LEU A 893 -28.42 6.75 8.14
CA LEU A 893 -29.78 7.17 7.78
C LEU A 893 -30.20 8.51 8.42
N GLU A 894 -29.90 8.70 9.71
CA GLU A 894 -30.42 9.85 10.50
C GLU A 894 -29.38 10.92 10.86
N LEU A 895 -28.09 10.57 10.89
CA LEU A 895 -27.03 11.43 11.42
C LEU A 895 -26.22 12.03 10.27
N ALA A 896 -26.22 13.37 10.20
CA ALA A 896 -25.26 14.09 9.39
C ALA A 896 -23.85 13.93 9.99
N LEU A 897 -22.93 13.35 9.22
CA LEU A 897 -21.54 13.16 9.62
C LEU A 897 -20.68 14.33 9.13
N GLY A 898 -20.00 15.01 10.05
CA GLY A 898 -18.99 16.01 9.70
C GLY A 898 -17.67 15.35 9.35
N ALA A 899 -17.13 15.63 8.15
CA ALA A 899 -15.82 15.15 7.71
C ALA A 899 -14.86 16.33 7.45
N SER A 900 -13.57 16.13 7.75
CA SER A 900 -12.52 17.10 7.44
C SER A 900 -11.52 16.47 6.47
N LEU A 901 -11.34 17.09 5.31
CA LEU A 901 -10.35 16.66 4.32
C LEU A 901 -8.99 17.24 4.71
N ARG A 902 -7.97 16.39 4.78
CA ARG A 902 -6.58 16.78 5.10
C ARG A 902 -5.67 16.38 3.95
N PHE A 903 -4.91 17.34 3.44
CA PHE A 903 -3.93 17.12 2.38
C PHE A 903 -2.51 17.30 2.94
N PRO A 904 -1.52 16.49 2.49
CA PRO A 904 -0.11 16.73 2.77
C PRO A 904 0.33 18.11 2.27
N GLU A 905 1.24 18.78 2.98
CA GLU A 905 1.74 20.11 2.61
C GLU A 905 2.36 20.16 1.21
N THR A 906 2.90 19.03 0.73
CA THR A 906 3.48 18.87 -0.61
C THR A 906 2.48 18.95 -1.76
N LEU A 907 1.18 18.76 -1.50
CA LEU A 907 0.10 18.84 -2.50
C LEU A 907 -0.55 20.23 -2.58
N VAL A 908 -0.24 21.14 -1.66
CA VAL A 908 -0.88 22.47 -1.58
C VAL A 908 0.00 23.55 -2.23
N GLY A 909 0.03 23.56 -3.56
CA GLY A 909 0.32 24.79 -4.31
C GLY A 909 -0.74 25.85 -4.04
N SER A 910 -0.47 27.13 -4.35
CA SER A 910 -1.37 28.28 -4.14
C SER A 910 -2.65 28.30 -5.01
N GLY A 911 -3.29 27.15 -5.21
CA GLY A 911 -4.45 26.96 -6.09
C GLY A 911 -5.80 27.03 -5.37
N LYS A 912 -6.82 27.52 -6.09
CA LYS A 912 -8.22 27.62 -5.63
C LYS A 912 -8.86 26.23 -5.52
N VAL A 913 -9.43 25.90 -4.36
CA VAL A 913 -10.27 24.70 -4.18
C VAL A 913 -11.67 24.99 -4.71
N ARG A 914 -12.11 24.26 -5.74
CA ARG A 914 -13.52 24.28 -6.18
C ARG A 914 -14.26 23.12 -5.51
N VAL A 915 -15.26 23.43 -4.68
CA VAL A 915 -16.21 22.46 -4.13
C VAL A 915 -17.47 22.53 -5.00
N ALA A 916 -17.81 21.45 -5.69
CA ALA A 916 -19.09 21.38 -6.39
C ALA A 916 -20.22 21.27 -5.35
N PRO A 917 -21.26 22.13 -5.40
CA PRO A 917 -22.22 22.28 -4.31
C PRO A 917 -23.29 21.20 -4.40
N ASN A 918 -23.01 20.02 -3.85
CA ASN A 918 -24.08 19.11 -3.38
C ASN A 918 -23.91 18.75 -1.89
N THR A 919 -23.07 19.49 -1.18
CA THR A 919 -22.80 19.28 0.24
C THR A 919 -22.81 20.62 0.97
N THR A 920 -23.81 20.82 1.82
CA THR A 920 -23.97 22.06 2.62
C THR A 920 -23.03 22.10 3.84
N ASN A 921 -22.30 21.02 4.15
CA ASN A 921 -21.55 20.85 5.40
C ASN A 921 -20.07 20.43 5.26
N LEU A 922 -19.44 20.58 4.09
CA LEU A 922 -18.01 20.31 3.92
C LEU A 922 -17.18 21.52 4.38
N ARG A 923 -16.28 21.32 5.36
CA ARG A 923 -15.32 22.35 5.82
C ARG A 923 -13.92 22.02 5.31
N LEU A 924 -13.36 22.92 4.49
CA LEU A 924 -11.96 22.86 4.06
C LEU A 924 -11.08 23.53 5.12
N ARG A 925 -9.97 22.89 5.49
CA ARG A 925 -9.00 23.47 6.43
C ARG A 925 -7.58 23.29 5.92
N ARG A 926 -6.90 24.41 5.67
CA ARG A 926 -5.47 24.44 5.33
C ARG A 926 -4.65 24.23 6.61
N MET A 927 -3.58 23.43 6.56
CA MET A 927 -2.65 23.36 7.71
C MET A 927 -1.95 24.71 7.86
N GLY A 928 -1.97 25.28 9.08
CA GLY A 928 -1.25 26.51 9.43
C GLY A 928 -2.03 27.84 9.41
N CYS A 929 -3.34 27.85 9.11
CA CYS A 929 -4.14 29.08 9.16
C CYS A 929 -5.33 28.95 10.15
N GLU A 930 -5.50 29.91 11.07
CA GLU A 930 -6.60 29.96 12.05
C GLU A 930 -7.95 30.35 11.44
N GLN A 931 -7.98 30.86 10.21
CA GLN A 931 -9.23 31.19 9.51
C GLN A 931 -9.87 29.93 8.91
N THR A 932 -10.99 29.52 9.48
CA THR A 932 -12.00 28.69 8.80
C THR A 932 -12.80 29.58 7.87
N ASP A 933 -12.51 29.54 6.57
CA ASP A 933 -13.44 30.11 5.59
C ASP A 933 -14.69 29.24 5.57
N ARG A 934 -15.79 29.77 6.11
CA ARG A 934 -17.11 29.32 5.68
C ARG A 934 -17.18 29.65 4.20
N VAL A 935 -17.48 28.67 3.35
CA VAL A 935 -17.93 28.95 1.99
C VAL A 935 -19.32 29.57 2.11
N GLN A 936 -19.38 30.86 2.41
CA GLN A 936 -20.57 31.69 2.24
C GLN A 936 -20.57 32.18 0.79
N GLY A 937 -21.49 31.64 -0.01
CA GLY A 937 -22.12 32.29 -1.16
C GLY A 937 -21.24 32.81 -2.32
N ALA A 938 -21.55 32.32 -3.53
CA ALA A 938 -21.01 32.72 -4.85
C ALA A 938 -19.54 32.34 -5.06
N PHE A 939 -19.16 31.56 -6.08
CA PHE A 939 -19.47 31.78 -7.49
C PHE A 939 -19.90 30.51 -8.21
N VAL A 940 -21.13 30.61 -8.67
CA VAL A 940 -21.68 29.96 -9.85
C VAL A 940 -20.80 30.28 -11.08
N HIS A 941 -20.35 29.25 -11.80
CA HIS A 941 -20.37 29.30 -13.26
C HIS A 941 -21.45 28.30 -13.69
N THR A 942 -22.65 28.86 -13.82
CA THR A 942 -23.78 28.37 -14.59
C THR A 942 -23.37 28.46 -16.04
N ASP A 943 -23.04 27.32 -16.62
CA ASP A 943 -22.98 27.00 -18.06
C ASP A 943 -22.70 25.47 -18.02
N ASP A 944 -23.60 24.52 -17.79
CA ASP A 944 -24.97 24.28 -18.24
C ASP A 944 -25.62 23.28 -17.27
N ILE A 945 -26.68 23.62 -16.52
CA ILE A 945 -27.76 22.69 -16.12
C ILE A 945 -29.03 23.53 -15.93
N TYR A 946 -29.96 23.39 -16.88
CA TYR A 946 -31.35 23.80 -16.70
C TYR A 946 -32.07 22.74 -15.87
N VAL A 947 -32.52 23.07 -14.66
CA VAL A 947 -33.67 22.40 -14.03
C VAL A 947 -34.83 23.37 -14.13
N ARG A 948 -35.82 23.02 -14.95
CA ARG A 948 -37.05 23.79 -15.18
C ARG A 948 -37.79 23.88 -13.84
N GLU A 949 -38.05 25.11 -13.39
CA GLU A 949 -38.85 25.43 -12.21
C GLU A 949 -40.22 24.76 -12.26
N GLY A 950 -40.65 24.21 -11.13
CA GLY A 950 -42.00 23.75 -10.93
C GLY A 950 -42.09 22.65 -9.89
N LEU A 951 -41.96 23.02 -8.61
CA LEU A 951 -42.67 22.43 -7.46
C LEU A 951 -42.13 23.12 -6.19
N ASP A 952 -42.83 24.20 -5.80
CA ASP A 952 -42.65 24.84 -4.49
C ASP A 952 -42.86 23.81 -3.37
N GLY A 953 -41.90 23.70 -2.45
CA GLY A 953 -42.18 23.23 -1.09
C GLY A 953 -41.33 22.11 -0.48
N ALA A 954 -40.28 21.60 -1.12
CA ALA A 954 -39.42 20.58 -0.50
C ALA A 954 -38.02 21.11 -0.18
N ARG A 955 -37.76 21.44 1.08
CA ARG A 955 -36.39 21.62 1.60
C ARG A 955 -35.76 20.23 1.76
N VAL A 956 -34.79 19.90 0.91
CA VAL A 956 -33.97 18.68 1.02
C VAL A 956 -32.74 19.00 1.87
N TYR A 957 -32.56 18.24 2.97
CA TYR A 957 -31.46 18.37 3.94
C TYR A 957 -30.25 17.53 3.55
#